data_AF-A0A5C0B157-F1
#
_entry.id   AF-A0A5C0B157-F1
#
_cell.length_a   1.000
_cell.length_b   1.000
_cell.length_c   1.000
_cell.angle_alpha   90.00
_cell.angle_beta   90.00
_cell.angle_gamma   90.00
#
_symmetry.space_group_name_H-M   'P 1'
#
loop_
_entity.id
_entity.type
_entity.pdbx_description
1 polymer ?
#
loop_
_entity_poly.entity_id
_entity_poly.type
_entity_poly.pdbx_seq_one_letter_code
_entity_poly.pdbx_strand_id
1 'polypeptide(L)'
;MAMTRRSAYRCHSCSHCADGLAACRNADCLGRGRKIAPRGIDPLPGLILSMATATSAHQLAIANLYVALFNRAPDASGFAYWGQAMTNGAPVSSIAESLLNSPESLAIYARSQSATDFVTTFYQTVFNRAPDANGLTFWTGELNAAGGVESDAAKAQLVMKIVDVVSTPLPIKPAELSDAQYAETVRDREIFREKAMIGVDFATQRNSDDLALAKQVIAHLNTLKIPTDIVPAVGAPEVVVPEPVVPAPDPFDTFTLTTGADTFTGGAGNDIFNGPVFSRVNSINTHDKLDGGDGIDTLNLGLYFVWREIPTLTNLEIVNVTTLNSGVMLDLRKSTGITHVNVTGSDAASDGSIFYVGDATLSVANQTAAVAFSGSTAANLSLTLNHVGTSMAQTTVDLAGTDPVAGIGAGARASSLDITANNAYVALAHTTASASVVSVNVAATGTNALTLSAASAATVEDLTVTGSGSVDFSGRTLSALRTFTGGDGGVTLSVDALSADARINLGAGDNVVTLARGSEAGAVVVGGSGNDTFHMGAVMHATGRAPGTLDTLTGGAGRDTFTFDTADASSTSAHRIIHSKVTAVITDFETGVDQIKVAGAGAASATNFVKAATADSNLVELLMAAEAALNGTVHYYVGQVGSDAFLVTDINGTGFTNLIQLNNVGLAGINMEDITLFA
;
A
#
# COMPACT_ATOMS: atom_id res chain seq x y z
N MET A 1 6.78 -21.66 66.21
CA MET A 1 5.48 -22.34 66.40
C MET A 1 4.41 -21.53 65.66
N ALA A 2 3.85 -22.13 64.59
CA ALA A 2 2.52 -21.95 63.95
C ALA A 2 1.92 -20.52 63.76
N MET A 3 1.22 -20.14 62.68
CA MET A 3 0.64 -20.84 61.52
C MET A 3 0.20 -19.79 60.47
N THR A 4 0.24 -20.19 59.21
CA THR A 4 -0.28 -19.57 57.98
C THR A 4 -1.82 -19.45 57.93
N ARG A 5 -2.36 -18.43 57.25
CA ARG A 5 -3.62 -18.54 56.46
C ARG A 5 -3.62 -17.61 55.23
N ARG A 6 -3.65 -18.24 54.05
CA ARG A 6 -4.17 -17.71 52.78
C ARG A 6 -5.71 -17.76 52.82
N SER A 7 -6.39 -16.79 52.20
CA SER A 7 -7.82 -16.89 51.88
C SER A 7 -8.01 -16.82 50.36
N ALA A 8 -8.61 -17.88 49.82
CA ALA A 8 -8.95 -18.08 48.42
C ALA A 8 -10.36 -17.55 48.13
N TYR A 9 -10.54 -16.88 47.00
CA TYR A 9 -11.86 -16.62 46.42
C TYR A 9 -12.38 -17.91 45.76
N ARG A 10 -13.56 -18.37 46.21
CA ARG A 10 -14.31 -19.47 45.59
C ARG A 10 -15.18 -18.92 44.46
N CYS A 11 -15.07 -19.51 43.28
CA CYS A 11 -16.14 -19.49 42.27
C CYS A 11 -17.30 -20.38 42.76
N HIS A 12 -18.52 -19.86 42.65
CA HIS A 12 -19.75 -20.67 42.69
C HIS A 12 -20.39 -20.65 41.31
N SER A 13 -20.60 -21.85 40.81
CA SER A 13 -21.25 -22.22 39.55
C SER A 13 -22.70 -21.73 39.47
N CYS A 14 -23.10 -21.21 38.32
CA CYS A 14 -24.50 -21.25 37.87
C CYS A 14 -24.53 -21.99 36.52
N SER A 15 -25.11 -23.18 36.55
CA SER A 15 -25.40 -24.02 35.41
C SER A 15 -26.76 -23.62 34.81
N HIS A 16 -26.92 -23.89 33.51
CA HIS A 16 -28.13 -23.80 32.67
C HIS A 16 -28.28 -22.51 31.85
N CYS A 17 -27.80 -22.56 30.61
CA CYS A 17 -28.63 -22.33 29.42
C CYS A 17 -27.83 -22.77 28.17
N ALA A 18 -28.32 -23.83 27.53
CA ALA A 18 -27.97 -24.23 26.18
C ALA A 18 -28.81 -23.42 25.18
N ASP A 19 -28.26 -23.26 23.98
CA ASP A 19 -28.90 -22.93 22.70
C ASP A 19 -29.52 -21.53 22.49
N GLY A 20 -29.04 -20.85 21.43
CA GLY A 20 -29.89 -20.04 20.55
C GLY A 20 -29.92 -18.51 20.72
N LEU A 21 -29.38 -17.82 19.70
CA LEU A 21 -29.75 -16.50 19.13
C LEU A 21 -30.75 -15.55 19.85
N ALA A 22 -30.31 -14.28 19.91
CA ALA A 22 -31.03 -13.01 19.67
C ALA A 22 -31.95 -12.35 20.74
N ALA A 23 -31.56 -11.11 21.07
CA ALA A 23 -32.36 -9.90 21.35
C ALA A 23 -33.32 -9.83 22.55
N CYS A 24 -33.10 -8.83 23.44
CA CYS A 24 -34.12 -7.82 23.78
C CYS A 24 -33.52 -6.59 24.52
N ARG A 25 -34.03 -5.42 24.12
CA ARG A 25 -33.65 -4.05 24.51
C ARG A 25 -34.44 -3.55 25.73
N ASN A 26 -33.87 -2.55 26.42
CA ASN A 26 -34.51 -1.73 27.46
C ASN A 26 -35.63 -0.83 26.93
N ALA A 27 -36.69 -0.67 27.71
CA ALA A 27 -37.56 0.51 27.70
C ALA A 27 -38.18 0.78 29.10
N ASP A 28 -38.39 2.06 29.36
CA ASP A 28 -39.24 2.70 30.38
C ASP A 28 -38.72 2.88 31.81
N CYS A 29 -38.39 4.14 32.16
CA CYS A 29 -39.25 4.99 33.02
C CYS A 29 -38.60 6.37 33.29
N LEU A 30 -39.26 7.46 32.86
CA LEU A 30 -39.03 8.83 33.30
C LEU A 30 -40.07 9.23 34.36
N GLY A 31 -39.67 9.93 35.43
CA GLY A 31 -40.64 10.53 36.35
C GLY A 31 -40.12 11.36 37.54
N ARG A 32 -40.30 12.69 37.40
CA ARG A 32 -40.47 13.77 38.42
C ARG A 32 -39.23 14.36 39.11
N GLY A 33 -39.17 15.69 39.07
CA GLY A 33 -38.04 16.51 39.52
C GLY A 33 -38.17 17.17 40.90
N ARG A 34 -37.07 17.81 41.31
CA ARG A 34 -36.99 18.94 42.25
C ARG A 34 -35.72 19.75 41.95
N LYS A 35 -35.87 21.08 41.94
CA LYS A 35 -34.79 22.08 41.77
C LYS A 35 -33.91 22.15 43.02
N ILE A 36 -32.59 22.03 42.85
CA ILE A 36 -31.56 22.57 43.76
C ILE A 36 -30.39 23.05 42.88
N ALA A 37 -29.91 24.28 43.10
CA ALA A 37 -28.80 24.89 42.35
C ALA A 37 -27.45 24.21 42.66
N PRO A 38 -26.51 24.06 41.70
CA PRO A 38 -25.24 23.39 41.99
C PRO A 38 -24.15 24.38 42.42
N ARG A 39 -23.59 24.12 43.61
CA ARG A 39 -22.14 24.29 43.84
C ARG A 39 -21.44 23.04 43.28
N GLY A 40 -20.21 23.23 42.79
CA GLY A 40 -19.47 22.34 41.90
C GLY A 40 -19.52 20.84 42.22
N ILE A 41 -19.64 20.05 41.16
CA ILE A 41 -19.40 18.62 41.10
C ILE A 41 -18.77 18.29 39.75
N ASP A 42 -17.72 17.48 39.78
CA ASP A 42 -16.99 16.90 38.66
C ASP A 42 -17.91 16.20 37.63
N PRO A 43 -17.61 16.22 36.33
CA PRO A 43 -18.42 15.51 35.35
C PRO A 43 -18.20 14.00 35.43
N LEU A 44 -19.27 13.26 35.73
CA LEU A 44 -19.40 11.82 35.47
C LEU A 44 -19.47 11.55 33.96
N PRO A 45 -18.94 10.42 33.46
CA PRO A 45 -19.00 10.07 32.05
C PRO A 45 -20.37 9.48 31.69
N GLY A 46 -20.98 9.96 30.60
CA GLY A 46 -22.11 9.28 29.96
C GLY A 46 -23.40 10.11 29.82
N LEU A 47 -23.38 11.14 28.97
CA LEU A 47 -24.58 11.62 28.27
C LEU A 47 -24.12 12.20 26.93
N ILE A 48 -24.24 11.42 25.86
CA ILE A 48 -23.96 11.88 24.49
C ILE A 48 -25.16 12.73 24.07
N LEU A 49 -25.08 14.04 24.34
CA LEU A 49 -25.86 15.00 23.57
C LEU A 49 -25.23 15.03 22.19
N SER A 50 -25.99 14.61 21.17
CA SER A 50 -25.57 14.64 19.76
C SER A 50 -25.07 16.04 19.40
N MET A 51 -23.74 16.23 19.42
CA MET A 51 -23.08 17.42 18.90
C MET A 51 -22.70 17.11 17.46
N ALA A 52 -23.05 18.02 16.55
CA ALA A 52 -22.71 17.91 15.14
C ALA A 52 -21.19 17.76 14.99
N THR A 53 -20.77 16.62 14.46
CA THR A 53 -19.37 16.29 14.19
C THR A 53 -18.85 17.22 13.09
N ALA A 54 -17.69 17.85 13.31
CA ALA A 54 -17.02 18.67 12.30
C ALA A 54 -16.83 17.88 10.99
N THR A 55 -17.13 18.50 9.84
CA THR A 55 -17.00 17.87 8.51
C THR A 55 -15.55 17.55 8.18
N SER A 56 -15.29 16.64 7.24
CA SER A 56 -13.93 16.33 6.79
C SER A 56 -13.19 17.57 6.26
N ALA A 57 -13.91 18.53 5.68
CA ALA A 57 -13.34 19.82 5.25
C ALA A 57 -12.91 20.69 6.44
N HIS A 58 -13.71 20.77 7.51
CA HIS A 58 -13.32 21.49 8.74
C HIS A 58 -12.12 20.84 9.42
N GLN A 59 -12.11 19.50 9.48
CA GLN A 59 -11.02 18.71 10.04
C GLN A 59 -9.70 18.97 9.30
N LEU A 60 -9.73 18.97 7.96
CA LEU A 60 -8.55 19.25 7.14
C LEU A 60 -8.09 20.70 7.27
N ALA A 61 -9.01 21.67 7.31
CA ALA A 61 -8.66 23.08 7.51
C ALA A 61 -7.95 23.32 8.85
N ILE A 62 -8.40 22.67 9.93
CA ILE A 62 -7.74 22.74 11.24
C ILE A 62 -6.35 22.12 11.18
N ALA A 63 -6.21 20.93 10.60
CA ALA A 63 -4.91 20.27 10.47
C ALA A 63 -3.91 21.10 9.64
N ASN A 64 -4.37 21.69 8.52
CA ASN A 64 -3.56 22.59 7.70
C ASN A 64 -2.99 23.77 8.49
N LEU A 65 -3.79 24.39 9.37
CA LEU A 65 -3.33 25.51 10.20
C LEU A 65 -2.26 25.09 11.22
N TYR A 66 -2.42 23.92 11.85
CA TYR A 66 -1.43 23.40 12.80
C TYR A 66 -0.11 23.04 12.12
N VAL A 67 -0.17 22.44 10.94
CA VAL A 67 1.03 22.16 10.13
C VAL A 67 1.70 23.46 9.69
N ALA A 68 0.93 24.42 9.18
CA ALA A 68 1.43 25.70 8.68
C ALA A 68 2.07 26.58 9.78
N LEU A 69 1.47 26.64 10.97
CA LEU A 69 1.94 27.53 12.02
C LEU A 69 2.98 26.87 12.93
N PHE A 70 2.88 25.56 13.16
CA PHE A 70 3.65 24.90 14.22
C PHE A 70 4.48 23.70 13.72
N ASN A 71 4.30 23.26 12.47
CA ASN A 71 4.90 22.05 11.91
C ASN A 71 4.69 20.82 12.82
N ARG A 72 3.46 20.67 13.33
CA ARG A 72 3.03 19.54 14.15
C ARG A 72 1.58 19.16 13.86
N ALA A 73 1.18 17.97 14.28
CA ALA A 73 -0.20 17.57 14.30
C ALA A 73 -1.01 18.39 15.33
N PRO A 74 -2.31 18.62 15.09
CA PRO A 74 -3.21 19.11 16.13
C PRO A 74 -3.33 18.08 17.26
N ASP A 75 -3.26 18.55 18.49
CA ASP A 75 -3.64 17.76 19.67
C ASP A 75 -5.15 17.52 19.67
N ALA A 76 -5.59 16.39 20.22
CA ALA A 76 -7.00 15.97 20.16
C ALA A 76 -7.96 16.98 20.81
N SER A 77 -7.57 17.55 21.94
CA SER A 77 -8.33 18.57 22.67
C SER A 77 -8.46 19.87 21.86
N GLY A 78 -7.37 20.38 21.29
CA GLY A 78 -7.38 21.54 20.41
C GLY A 78 -8.18 21.30 19.12
N PHE A 79 -8.01 20.13 18.51
CA PHE A 79 -8.75 19.73 17.31
C PHE A 79 -10.27 19.71 17.53
N ALA A 80 -10.71 19.11 18.64
CA ALA A 80 -12.13 19.07 19.01
C ALA A 80 -12.68 20.48 19.32
N TYR A 81 -11.90 21.32 20.01
CA TYR A 81 -12.27 22.70 20.32
C TYR A 81 -12.51 23.52 19.04
N TRP A 82 -11.57 23.49 18.10
CA TRP A 82 -11.70 24.22 16.83
C TRP A 82 -12.78 23.62 15.94
N GLY A 83 -12.93 22.30 15.93
CA GLY A 83 -14.01 21.62 15.22
C GLY A 83 -15.38 22.11 15.69
N GLN A 84 -15.59 22.23 17.01
CA GLN A 84 -16.81 22.78 17.57
C GLN A 84 -17.01 24.27 17.24
N ALA A 85 -15.93 25.06 17.24
CA ALA A 85 -15.99 26.48 16.85
C ALA A 85 -16.45 26.64 15.40
N MET A 86 -15.91 25.84 14.48
CA MET A 86 -16.32 25.85 13.06
C MET A 86 -17.76 25.35 12.87
N THR A 87 -18.17 24.31 13.59
CA THR A 87 -19.58 23.85 13.61
C THR A 87 -20.53 24.96 14.09
N ASN A 88 -20.06 25.83 14.98
CA ASN A 88 -20.81 26.99 15.46
C ASN A 88 -20.71 28.22 14.54
N GLY A 89 -20.09 28.10 13.36
CA GLY A 89 -19.99 29.15 12.35
C GLY A 89 -18.77 30.07 12.47
N ALA A 90 -17.76 29.71 13.27
CA ALA A 90 -16.51 30.46 13.30
C ALA A 90 -15.76 30.33 11.95
N PRO A 91 -15.36 31.44 11.31
CA PRO A 91 -14.58 31.38 10.07
C PRO A 91 -13.15 30.92 10.36
N VAL A 92 -12.55 30.16 9.43
CA VAL A 92 -11.17 29.65 9.55
C VAL A 92 -10.15 30.76 9.81
N SER A 93 -10.38 31.96 9.24
CA SER A 93 -9.54 33.14 9.46
C SER A 93 -9.48 33.56 10.93
N SER A 94 -10.59 33.47 11.67
CA SER A 94 -10.60 33.79 13.11
C SER A 94 -9.85 32.75 13.95
N ILE A 95 -9.80 31.50 13.48
CA ILE A 95 -9.02 30.43 14.10
C ILE A 95 -7.54 30.66 13.83
N ALA A 96 -7.17 30.97 12.59
CA ALA A 96 -5.79 31.31 12.22
C ALA A 96 -5.25 32.51 13.04
N GLU A 97 -6.04 33.57 13.20
CA GLU A 97 -5.69 34.72 14.04
C GLU A 97 -5.52 34.34 15.52
N SER A 98 -6.40 33.48 16.04
CA SER A 98 -6.31 32.98 17.42
C SER A 98 -5.08 32.12 17.64
N LEU A 99 -4.75 31.24 16.68
CA LEU A 99 -3.55 30.40 16.72
C LEU A 99 -2.27 31.23 16.61
N LEU A 100 -2.23 32.25 15.75
CA LEU A 100 -1.12 33.19 15.62
C LEU A 100 -0.82 33.98 16.90
N ASN A 101 -1.85 34.21 17.72
CA ASN A 101 -1.71 34.87 19.02
C ASN A 101 -1.46 33.91 20.19
N SER A 102 -1.36 32.61 19.92
CA SER A 102 -1.07 31.61 20.95
C SER A 102 0.37 31.74 21.47
N PRO A 103 0.66 31.33 22.72
CA PRO A 103 2.03 31.30 23.25
C PRO A 103 2.99 30.46 22.41
N GLU A 104 2.52 29.37 21.79
CA GLU A 104 3.32 28.53 20.90
C GLU A 104 3.70 29.28 19.62
N SER A 105 2.75 30.00 19.02
CA SER A 105 3.03 30.81 17.83
C SER A 105 3.97 31.96 18.15
N LEU A 106 3.78 32.67 19.26
CA LEU A 106 4.64 33.80 19.65
C LEU A 106 6.08 33.38 19.98
N ALA A 107 6.31 32.10 20.29
CA ALA A 107 7.65 31.54 20.45
C ALA A 107 8.36 31.28 19.10
N ILE A 108 7.59 31.08 18.02
CA ILE A 108 8.09 30.85 16.65
C ILE A 108 8.13 32.17 15.88
N TYR A 109 7.02 32.91 15.89
CA TYR A 109 6.78 34.19 15.23
C TYR A 109 6.74 35.33 16.26
N ALA A 110 7.90 35.81 16.66
CA ALA A 110 7.98 36.92 17.63
C ALA A 110 7.34 38.20 17.06
N ARG A 111 6.59 38.95 17.89
CA ARG A 111 5.92 40.19 17.44
C ARG A 111 6.86 41.24 16.84
N SER A 112 8.14 41.20 17.20
CA SER A 112 9.15 42.14 16.70
C SER A 112 9.76 41.76 15.35
N GLN A 113 9.30 40.67 14.72
CA GLN A 113 9.81 40.24 13.41
C GLN A 113 9.43 41.24 12.32
N SER A 114 10.35 41.48 11.39
CA SER A 114 10.01 42.18 10.15
C SER A 114 9.11 41.30 9.27
N ALA A 115 8.44 41.91 8.28
CA ALA A 115 7.65 41.15 7.29
C ALA A 115 8.49 40.06 6.59
N THR A 116 9.75 40.38 6.29
CA THR A 116 10.71 39.45 5.70
C THR A 116 11.01 38.29 6.65
N ASP A 117 11.32 38.58 7.92
CA ASP A 117 11.61 37.55 8.93
C ASP A 117 10.41 36.65 9.20
N PHE A 118 9.20 37.20 9.20
CA PHE A 118 7.96 36.44 9.36
C PHE A 118 7.79 35.42 8.22
N VAL A 119 7.91 35.85 6.95
CA VAL A 119 7.81 34.97 5.78
C VAL A 119 8.93 33.93 5.78
N THR A 120 10.16 34.33 6.09
CA THR A 120 11.30 33.40 6.16
C THR A 120 11.12 32.35 7.26
N THR A 121 10.63 32.76 8.44
CA THR A 121 10.35 31.84 9.55
C THR A 121 9.25 30.85 9.15
N PHE A 122 8.19 31.31 8.49
CA PHE A 122 7.12 30.43 8.02
C PHE A 122 7.64 29.36 7.07
N TYR A 123 8.45 29.75 6.07
CA TYR A 123 9.08 28.81 5.14
C TYR A 123 9.99 27.79 5.84
N GLN A 124 10.77 28.25 6.83
CA GLN A 124 11.63 27.37 7.62
C GLN A 124 10.81 26.41 8.49
N THR A 125 9.70 26.87 9.05
CA THR A 125 8.81 26.05 9.89
C THR A 125 8.13 24.96 9.06
N VAL A 126 7.54 25.31 7.92
CA VAL A 126 6.68 24.39 7.15
C VAL A 126 7.48 23.52 6.18
N PHE A 127 8.38 24.14 5.42
CA PHE A 127 9.10 23.51 4.29
C PHE A 127 10.56 23.19 4.63
N ASN A 128 11.02 23.57 5.82
CA ASN A 128 12.41 23.36 6.26
C ASN A 128 13.46 23.95 5.28
N ARG A 129 13.10 25.03 4.58
CA ARG A 129 13.96 25.73 3.62
C ARG A 129 13.72 27.23 3.67
N ALA A 130 14.65 28.00 3.09
CA ALA A 130 14.45 29.43 2.87
C ALA A 130 13.52 29.69 1.67
N PRO A 131 12.74 30.77 1.67
CA PRO A 131 12.02 31.20 0.48
C PRO A 131 13.00 31.66 -0.60
N ASP A 132 12.64 31.47 -1.86
CA ASP A 132 13.38 32.07 -2.97
C ASP A 132 13.13 33.59 -3.03
N ALA A 133 13.96 34.32 -3.77
CA ALA A 133 13.90 35.78 -3.82
C ALA A 133 12.55 36.32 -4.36
N ASN A 134 11.94 35.63 -5.33
CA ASN A 134 10.67 36.05 -5.92
C ASN A 134 9.50 35.74 -4.97
N GLY A 135 9.50 34.53 -4.39
CA GLY A 135 8.52 34.13 -3.38
C GLY A 135 8.55 35.05 -2.16
N LEU A 136 9.74 35.36 -1.63
CA LEU A 136 9.89 36.29 -0.50
C LEU A 136 9.35 37.69 -0.85
N THR A 137 9.65 38.20 -2.03
CA THR A 137 9.14 39.50 -2.50
C THR A 137 7.62 39.49 -2.66
N PHE A 138 7.07 38.42 -3.23
CA PHE A 138 5.63 38.25 -3.42
C PHE A 138 4.90 38.20 -2.07
N TRP A 139 5.27 37.30 -1.17
CA TRP A 139 4.58 37.11 0.11
C TRP A 139 4.73 38.31 1.05
N THR A 140 5.88 38.99 1.05
CA THR A 140 6.03 40.24 1.82
C THR A 140 5.19 41.36 1.21
N GLY A 141 5.08 41.43 -0.12
CA GLY A 141 4.16 42.33 -0.82
C GLY A 141 2.70 42.11 -0.44
N GLU A 142 2.26 40.85 -0.45
CA GLU A 142 0.91 40.42 -0.04
C GLU A 142 0.62 40.78 1.42
N LEU A 143 1.56 40.51 2.33
CA LEU A 143 1.43 40.88 3.73
C LEU A 143 1.31 42.40 3.91
N ASN A 144 2.14 43.18 3.21
CA ASN A 144 2.10 44.63 3.27
C ASN A 144 0.79 45.18 2.69
N ALA A 145 0.31 44.61 1.59
CA ALA A 145 -0.98 44.98 0.99
C ALA A 145 -2.17 44.67 1.91
N ALA A 146 -2.08 43.60 2.70
CA ALA A 146 -3.09 43.20 3.69
C ALA A 146 -3.06 44.02 5.00
N GLY A 147 -2.07 44.90 5.19
CA GLY A 147 -1.96 45.77 6.37
C GLY A 147 -0.65 45.63 7.16
N GLY A 148 0.29 44.80 6.69
CA GLY A 148 1.64 44.67 7.24
C GLY A 148 1.77 43.70 8.42
N VAL A 149 3.01 43.40 8.82
CA VAL A 149 3.35 42.39 9.84
C VAL A 149 2.79 42.69 11.25
N GLU A 150 2.50 43.95 11.54
CA GLU A 150 1.90 44.39 12.81
C GLU A 150 0.40 44.05 12.91
N SER A 151 -0.26 43.74 11.79
CA SER A 151 -1.67 43.38 11.75
C SER A 151 -1.85 41.86 11.89
N ASP A 152 -2.49 41.42 12.98
CA ASP A 152 -2.81 40.02 13.18
C ASP A 152 -3.76 39.48 12.11
N ALA A 153 -4.72 40.31 11.67
CA ALA A 153 -5.58 39.98 10.55
C ALA A 153 -4.81 39.84 9.22
N ALA A 154 -3.80 40.68 8.97
CA ALA A 154 -2.97 40.58 7.76
C ALA A 154 -2.11 39.31 7.77
N LYS A 155 -1.52 38.98 8.92
CA LYS A 155 -0.79 37.71 9.10
C LYS A 155 -1.71 36.50 8.93
N ALA A 156 -2.91 36.53 9.49
CA ALA A 156 -3.89 35.47 9.32
C ALA A 156 -4.31 35.31 7.84
N GLN A 157 -4.54 36.42 7.13
CA GLN A 157 -4.82 36.41 5.70
C GLN A 157 -3.66 35.83 4.87
N LEU A 158 -2.42 36.22 5.20
CA LEU A 158 -1.24 35.65 4.54
C LEU A 158 -1.15 34.14 4.77
N VAL A 159 -1.30 33.67 6.01
CA VAL A 159 -1.27 32.24 6.35
C VAL A 159 -2.36 31.48 5.58
N MET A 160 -3.58 32.01 5.55
CA MET A 160 -4.68 31.40 4.78
C MET A 160 -4.35 31.32 3.29
N LYS A 161 -3.77 32.38 2.71
CA LYS A 161 -3.39 32.41 1.30
C LYS A 161 -2.27 31.42 0.99
N ILE A 162 -1.27 31.30 1.86
CA ILE A 162 -0.21 30.32 1.68
C ILE A 162 -0.77 28.90 1.79
N VAL A 163 -1.59 28.61 2.81
CA VAL A 163 -2.25 27.31 3.00
C VAL A 163 -3.08 26.92 1.78
N ASP A 164 -3.86 27.84 1.23
CA ASP A 164 -4.63 27.63 0.01
C ASP A 164 -3.73 27.23 -1.17
N VAL A 165 -2.66 28.00 -1.41
CA VAL A 165 -1.69 27.75 -2.48
C VAL A 165 -0.95 26.41 -2.33
N VAL A 166 -0.61 26.01 -1.10
CA VAL A 166 0.15 24.76 -0.87
C VAL A 166 -0.71 23.53 -0.67
N SER A 167 -2.00 23.69 -0.36
CA SER A 167 -2.98 22.60 -0.33
C SER A 167 -3.59 22.30 -1.70
N THR A 168 -3.43 23.23 -2.66
CA THR A 168 -3.92 23.07 -4.04
C THR A 168 -2.87 22.41 -4.93
N PRO A 169 -3.17 21.28 -5.59
CA PRO A 169 -2.25 20.64 -6.53
C PRO A 169 -1.84 21.59 -7.66
N LEU A 170 -0.59 21.48 -8.11
CA LEU A 170 -0.09 22.22 -9.27
C LEU A 170 0.29 21.24 -10.37
N PRO A 171 -0.67 20.76 -11.19
CA PRO A 171 -0.43 19.72 -12.19
C PRO A 171 0.28 20.23 -13.44
N ILE A 172 0.26 21.55 -13.66
CA ILE A 172 0.87 22.21 -14.82
C ILE A 172 1.95 23.16 -14.32
N LYS A 173 3.15 23.07 -14.91
CA LYS A 173 4.27 23.97 -14.61
C LYS A 173 3.98 25.39 -15.13
N PRO A 174 3.96 26.43 -14.26
CA PRO A 174 3.93 27.83 -14.68
C PRO A 174 5.15 28.20 -15.52
N ALA A 175 4.96 29.06 -16.53
CA ALA A 175 6.01 29.45 -17.47
C ALA A 175 7.20 30.15 -16.78
N GLU A 176 6.97 30.74 -15.61
CA GLU A 176 7.92 31.50 -14.82
C GLU A 176 8.81 30.60 -13.93
N LEU A 177 8.51 29.31 -13.80
CA LEU A 177 9.27 28.36 -12.99
C LEU A 177 10.20 27.49 -13.85
N SER A 178 11.45 27.34 -13.42
CA SER A 178 12.34 26.28 -13.93
C SER A 178 11.84 24.89 -13.51
N ASP A 179 12.27 23.84 -14.20
CA ASP A 179 11.89 22.45 -13.87
C ASP A 179 12.28 22.07 -12.43
N ALA A 180 13.43 22.53 -11.96
CA ALA A 180 13.88 22.29 -10.59
C ALA A 180 12.99 23.01 -9.57
N GLN A 181 12.62 24.26 -9.82
CA GLN A 181 11.71 25.02 -8.96
C GLN A 181 10.30 24.42 -8.97
N TYR A 182 9.84 23.95 -10.12
CA TYR A 182 8.56 23.26 -10.24
C TYR A 182 8.53 21.96 -9.44
N ALA A 183 9.53 21.10 -9.60
CA ALA A 183 9.66 19.86 -8.83
C ALA A 183 9.75 20.12 -7.31
N GLU A 184 10.48 21.15 -6.89
CA GLU A 184 10.53 21.58 -5.48
C GLU A 184 9.16 22.04 -4.97
N THR A 185 8.43 22.83 -5.76
CA THR A 185 7.10 23.33 -5.35
C THR A 185 6.03 22.23 -5.38
N VAL A 186 6.14 21.22 -6.25
CA VAL A 186 5.26 20.03 -6.22
C VAL A 186 5.54 19.21 -4.96
N ARG A 187 6.81 18.93 -4.65
CA ARG A 187 7.23 18.22 -3.45
C ARG A 187 6.74 18.90 -2.17
N ASP A 188 6.85 20.22 -2.08
CA ASP A 188 6.38 20.97 -0.90
C ASP A 188 4.87 20.81 -0.67
N ARG A 189 4.08 20.78 -1.76
CA ARG A 189 2.61 20.59 -1.70
C ARG A 189 2.24 19.18 -1.26
N GLU A 190 2.93 18.17 -1.79
CA GLU A 190 2.73 16.78 -1.43
C GLU A 190 3.04 16.54 0.05
N ILE A 191 4.21 16.99 0.51
CA ILE A 191 4.61 16.90 1.92
C ILE A 191 3.61 17.62 2.82
N PHE A 192 3.17 18.83 2.43
CA PHE A 192 2.19 19.58 3.22
C PHE A 192 0.86 18.83 3.35
N ARG A 193 0.35 18.28 2.25
CA ARG A 193 -0.89 17.49 2.23
C ARG A 193 -0.79 16.25 3.10
N GLU A 194 0.31 15.52 3.03
CA GLU A 194 0.55 14.32 3.84
C GLU A 194 0.60 14.65 5.34
N LYS A 195 1.33 15.72 5.71
CA LYS A 195 1.39 16.21 7.09
C LYS A 195 0.00 16.53 7.64
N ALA A 196 -0.85 17.18 6.83
CA ALA A 196 -2.20 17.53 7.23
C ALA A 196 -3.09 16.28 7.44
N MET A 197 -3.00 15.30 6.54
CA MET A 197 -3.73 14.03 6.67
C MET A 197 -3.31 13.24 7.92
N ILE A 198 -2.01 13.14 8.18
CA ILE A 198 -1.47 12.53 9.40
C ILE A 198 -1.92 13.31 10.64
N GLY A 199 -2.01 14.64 10.54
CA GLY A 199 -2.52 15.49 11.61
C GLY A 199 -3.97 15.17 11.98
N VAL A 200 -4.83 14.96 10.97
CA VAL A 200 -6.23 14.54 11.20
C VAL A 200 -6.26 13.16 11.86
N ASP A 201 -5.48 12.20 11.38
CA ASP A 201 -5.38 10.85 11.96
C ASP A 201 -4.91 10.87 13.42
N PHE A 202 -3.87 11.66 13.70
CA PHE A 202 -3.32 11.79 15.04
C PHE A 202 -4.35 12.34 16.05
N ALA A 203 -5.12 13.35 15.65
CA ALA A 203 -6.14 13.93 16.50
C ALA A 203 -7.39 13.05 16.66
N THR A 204 -7.80 12.34 15.59
CA THR A 204 -9.08 11.60 15.58
C THR A 204 -8.94 10.13 15.98
N GLN A 205 -7.94 9.43 15.47
CA GLN A 205 -7.75 8.00 15.72
C GLN A 205 -6.85 7.75 16.94
N ARG A 206 -5.74 8.47 17.05
CA ARG A 206 -4.85 8.37 18.22
C ARG A 206 -5.39 9.10 19.44
N ASN A 207 -6.24 10.11 19.25
CA ASN A 207 -6.88 10.90 20.30
C ASN A 207 -5.89 11.35 21.39
N SER A 208 -4.72 11.84 20.96
CA SER A 208 -3.59 12.17 21.84
C SER A 208 -3.40 13.68 21.97
N ASP A 209 -3.08 14.12 23.19
CA ASP A 209 -2.69 15.50 23.52
C ASP A 209 -1.18 15.65 23.76
N ASP A 210 -0.38 14.61 23.45
CA ASP A 210 1.07 14.66 23.63
C ASP A 210 1.73 15.53 22.54
N LEU A 211 2.16 16.72 22.93
CA LEU A 211 2.79 17.70 22.05
C LEU A 211 4.14 17.23 21.47
N ALA A 212 4.88 16.40 22.21
CA ALA A 212 6.15 15.87 21.72
C ALA A 212 5.88 14.83 20.61
N LEU A 213 4.88 13.97 20.82
CA LEU A 213 4.45 13.00 19.82
C LEU A 213 3.84 13.68 18.59
N ALA A 214 3.04 14.72 18.77
CA ALA A 214 2.45 15.52 17.69
C ALA A 214 3.51 16.20 16.81
N LYS A 215 4.67 16.56 17.37
CA LYS A 215 5.83 17.07 16.61
C LYS A 215 6.59 15.95 15.92
N GLN A 216 6.81 14.81 16.60
CA GLN A 216 7.53 13.67 16.04
C GLN A 216 6.83 13.05 14.83
N VAL A 217 5.51 12.91 14.87
CA VAL A 217 4.74 12.30 13.78
C VAL A 217 4.84 13.10 12.47
N ILE A 218 4.96 14.43 12.57
CA ILE A 218 5.17 15.32 11.42
C ILE A 218 6.64 15.40 11.01
N ALA A 219 7.57 15.37 11.97
CA ALA A 219 9.00 15.44 11.70
C ALA A 219 9.54 14.21 10.93
N HIS A 220 8.93 13.03 11.11
CA HIS A 220 9.32 11.81 10.39
C HIS A 220 9.14 11.90 8.87
N LEU A 221 8.17 12.70 8.40
CA LEU A 221 7.99 12.97 6.97
C LEU A 221 9.10 13.87 6.39
N ASN A 222 9.68 14.78 7.19
CA ASN A 222 10.77 15.65 6.72
C ASN A 222 12.09 14.89 6.48
N THR A 223 12.19 13.64 6.95
CA THR A 223 13.38 12.79 6.77
C THR A 223 13.28 11.85 5.56
N LEU A 224 12.12 11.77 4.90
CA LEU A 224 11.92 10.99 3.69
C LEU A 224 12.33 11.84 2.47
N LYS A 225 13.44 11.46 1.81
CA LYS A 225 13.84 12.05 0.52
C LYS A 225 13.01 11.39 -0.58
N ILE A 226 12.08 12.12 -1.19
CA ILE A 226 11.41 11.68 -2.43
C ILE A 226 12.44 11.79 -3.59
N PRO A 227 12.75 10.69 -4.33
CA PRO A 227 13.66 10.71 -5.48
C PRO A 227 13.20 11.69 -6.58
N THR A 228 14.14 12.35 -7.25
CA THR A 228 13.93 13.48 -8.19
C THR A 228 13.60 13.12 -9.65
N ASP A 229 13.31 11.87 -9.99
CA ASP A 229 13.55 11.41 -11.38
C ASP A 229 12.31 11.25 -12.28
N ILE A 230 11.21 12.00 -12.06
CA ILE A 230 10.08 12.01 -13.02
C ILE A 230 9.66 13.44 -13.39
N VAL A 231 10.30 14.01 -14.42
CA VAL A 231 9.71 15.04 -15.28
C VAL A 231 10.13 14.77 -16.74
N PRO A 232 9.22 14.39 -17.66
CA PRO A 232 9.55 14.26 -19.08
C PRO A 232 9.63 15.64 -19.77
N ALA A 233 10.55 15.76 -20.73
CA ALA A 233 10.98 16.98 -21.39
C ALA A 233 9.93 17.68 -22.28
N VAL A 234 9.93 19.03 -22.24
CA VAL A 234 9.08 19.93 -23.03
C VAL A 234 9.82 20.40 -24.29
N GLY A 235 9.20 20.27 -25.47
CA GLY A 235 9.75 20.86 -26.70
C GLY A 235 8.87 20.74 -27.95
N ALA A 236 7.93 21.69 -28.13
CA ALA A 236 7.41 22.12 -29.44
C ALA A 236 6.74 23.52 -29.32
N PRO A 237 6.79 24.38 -30.37
CA PRO A 237 6.66 25.84 -30.23
C PRO A 237 5.23 26.38 -30.29
N GLU A 238 5.09 27.55 -29.67
CA GLU A 238 3.91 28.31 -29.26
C GLU A 238 3.12 28.98 -30.41
N VAL A 239 1.79 28.86 -30.38
CA VAL A 239 0.82 29.62 -31.20
C VAL A 239 0.10 30.60 -30.29
N VAL A 240 0.18 31.90 -30.60
CA VAL A 240 -0.42 33.00 -29.81
C VAL A 240 -1.95 33.03 -29.96
N VAL A 241 -2.69 33.00 -28.84
CA VAL A 241 -4.16 33.18 -28.77
C VAL A 241 -4.48 34.21 -27.66
N PRO A 242 -5.42 35.16 -27.84
CA PRO A 242 -5.59 36.28 -26.91
C PRO A 242 -6.29 35.89 -25.59
N GLU A 243 -6.01 36.69 -24.55
CA GLU A 243 -6.40 36.55 -23.14
C GLU A 243 -7.86 36.10 -22.91
N PRO A 244 -8.11 35.05 -22.10
CA PRO A 244 -9.44 34.56 -21.82
C PRO A 244 -10.12 35.44 -20.76
N VAL A 245 -11.39 35.79 -21.02
CA VAL A 245 -12.31 36.30 -20.00
C VAL A 245 -12.40 35.23 -18.90
N VAL A 246 -11.94 35.53 -17.68
CA VAL A 246 -12.10 34.63 -16.54
C VAL A 246 -13.60 34.53 -16.24
N PRO A 247 -14.26 33.38 -16.46
CA PRO A 247 -15.64 33.18 -16.04
C PRO A 247 -15.70 33.26 -14.52
N ALA A 248 -16.82 33.73 -13.95
CA ALA A 248 -17.08 33.53 -12.53
C ALA A 248 -16.90 32.05 -12.18
N PRO A 249 -16.48 31.66 -10.95
CA PRO A 249 -16.46 30.26 -10.57
C PRO A 249 -17.86 29.69 -10.82
N ASP A 250 -17.95 28.74 -11.74
CA ASP A 250 -19.23 28.18 -12.14
C ASP A 250 -19.91 27.55 -10.91
N PRO A 251 -21.22 27.77 -10.73
CA PRO A 251 -21.94 27.19 -9.60
C PRO A 251 -21.86 25.66 -9.72
N PHE A 252 -21.35 25.01 -8.68
CA PHE A 252 -21.51 23.56 -8.54
C PHE A 252 -22.90 23.27 -7.97
N ASP A 253 -23.58 22.29 -8.53
CA ASP A 253 -24.91 21.85 -8.16
C ASP A 253 -24.86 20.52 -7.39
N THR A 254 -25.91 20.28 -6.59
CA THR A 254 -26.11 19.00 -5.93
C THR A 254 -27.54 18.51 -6.14
N PHE A 255 -27.68 17.38 -6.82
CA PHE A 255 -28.94 16.72 -7.12
C PHE A 255 -29.14 15.51 -6.20
N THR A 256 -30.40 15.23 -5.84
CA THR A 256 -30.77 14.02 -5.09
C THR A 256 -31.79 13.25 -5.90
N LEU A 257 -31.47 12.01 -6.25
CA LEU A 257 -32.35 11.13 -6.99
C LEU A 257 -33.54 10.69 -6.14
N THR A 258 -34.64 10.39 -6.80
CA THR A 258 -35.84 9.79 -6.23
C THR A 258 -35.94 8.33 -6.68
N THR A 259 -36.94 7.57 -6.24
CA THR A 259 -37.21 6.22 -6.80
C THR A 259 -37.96 6.28 -8.13
N GLY A 260 -38.28 7.48 -8.62
CA GLY A 260 -38.96 7.71 -9.89
C GLY A 260 -37.96 7.96 -11.01
N ALA A 261 -38.46 8.29 -12.21
CA ALA A 261 -37.58 8.70 -13.30
C ALA A 261 -37.06 10.11 -13.03
N ASP A 262 -35.74 10.25 -12.94
CA ASP A 262 -35.07 11.54 -12.77
C ASP A 262 -34.45 12.02 -14.09
N THR A 263 -34.50 13.32 -14.32
CA THR A 263 -33.81 13.97 -15.45
C THR A 263 -33.15 15.24 -14.95
N PHE A 264 -31.84 15.15 -14.74
CA PHE A 264 -31.03 16.24 -14.21
C PHE A 264 -29.91 16.56 -15.19
N THR A 265 -29.58 17.85 -15.29
CA THR A 265 -28.48 18.37 -16.10
C THR A 265 -27.71 19.33 -15.21
N GLY A 266 -26.44 19.03 -15.02
CA GLY A 266 -25.50 19.87 -14.30
C GLY A 266 -25.09 21.11 -15.07
N GLY A 267 -24.36 21.99 -14.38
CA GLY A 267 -23.86 23.26 -14.85
C GLY A 267 -22.48 23.14 -15.48
N ALA A 268 -21.61 24.10 -15.17
CA ALA A 268 -20.22 24.12 -15.62
C ALA A 268 -19.22 23.88 -14.46
N GLY A 269 -19.72 23.62 -13.26
CA GLY A 269 -18.95 23.29 -12.07
C GLY A 269 -18.89 21.77 -11.83
N ASN A 270 -18.14 21.36 -10.80
CA ASN A 270 -18.05 19.95 -10.42
C ASN A 270 -19.28 19.53 -9.60
N ASP A 271 -20.27 18.93 -10.27
CA ASP A 271 -21.58 18.65 -9.71
C ASP A 271 -21.67 17.30 -9.02
N ILE A 272 -22.65 17.18 -8.11
CA ILE A 272 -22.85 15.98 -7.28
C ILE A 272 -24.27 15.43 -7.45
N PHE A 273 -24.38 14.18 -7.86
CA PHE A 273 -25.63 13.44 -7.96
C PHE A 273 -25.67 12.38 -6.86
N ASN A 274 -26.62 12.50 -5.93
CA ASN A 274 -26.74 11.58 -4.81
C ASN A 274 -27.95 10.65 -4.99
N GLY A 275 -27.69 9.36 -5.10
CA GLY A 275 -28.66 8.27 -5.15
C GLY A 275 -28.74 7.49 -3.84
N PRO A 276 -29.47 7.97 -2.81
CA PRO A 276 -29.70 7.23 -1.58
C PRO A 276 -30.66 6.05 -1.79
N VAL A 277 -30.68 5.09 -0.87
CA VAL A 277 -31.67 4.01 -0.86
C VAL A 277 -32.91 4.44 -0.07
N PHE A 278 -34.09 4.28 -0.66
CA PHE A 278 -35.37 4.56 0.00
C PHE A 278 -36.13 3.27 0.28
N SER A 279 -36.33 2.94 1.55
CA SER A 279 -37.10 1.75 1.94
C SER A 279 -36.66 0.47 1.22
N ARG A 280 -35.34 0.25 1.12
CA ARG A 280 -34.73 -0.90 0.42
C ARG A 280 -34.93 -0.92 -1.11
N VAL A 281 -35.26 0.22 -1.70
CA VAL A 281 -35.35 0.43 -3.16
C VAL A 281 -34.23 1.38 -3.58
N ASN A 282 -33.58 1.05 -4.70
CA ASN A 282 -32.58 1.93 -5.31
C ASN A 282 -33.28 3.21 -5.81
N SER A 283 -32.65 4.36 -5.62
CA SER A 283 -33.11 5.59 -6.28
C SER A 283 -32.76 5.55 -7.77
N ILE A 284 -31.49 5.23 -8.08
CA ILE A 284 -31.07 5.01 -9.46
C ILE A 284 -31.84 3.85 -10.11
N ASN A 285 -32.31 4.07 -11.33
CA ASN A 285 -33.06 3.11 -12.11
C ASN A 285 -32.90 3.32 -13.63
N THR A 286 -33.49 2.41 -14.40
CA THR A 286 -33.35 2.37 -15.88
C THR A 286 -33.98 3.58 -16.61
N HIS A 287 -34.84 4.36 -15.95
CA HIS A 287 -35.47 5.54 -16.54
C HIS A 287 -34.70 6.83 -16.30
N ASP A 288 -33.65 6.79 -15.46
CA ASP A 288 -32.90 7.98 -15.12
C ASP A 288 -31.99 8.44 -16.26
N LYS A 289 -31.95 9.76 -16.43
CA LYS A 289 -31.12 10.45 -17.42
C LYS A 289 -30.37 11.57 -16.71
N LEU A 290 -29.10 11.34 -16.42
CA LEU A 290 -28.26 12.27 -15.69
C LEU A 290 -27.17 12.77 -16.64
N ASP A 291 -27.03 14.09 -16.72
CA ASP A 291 -25.99 14.75 -17.49
C ASP A 291 -25.19 15.64 -16.55
N GLY A 292 -23.88 15.43 -16.40
CA GLY A 292 -23.06 16.24 -15.48
C GLY A 292 -22.76 17.64 -16.00
N GLY A 293 -22.76 17.85 -17.32
CA GLY A 293 -22.45 19.16 -17.91
C GLY A 293 -20.96 19.32 -18.19
N ASP A 294 -20.40 20.51 -17.93
CA ASP A 294 -18.96 20.72 -17.93
C ASP A 294 -18.43 20.58 -16.51
N GLY A 295 -17.22 20.06 -16.33
CA GLY A 295 -16.64 19.89 -14.99
C GLY A 295 -16.11 18.48 -14.78
N ILE A 296 -15.85 18.14 -13.51
CA ILE A 296 -15.62 16.76 -13.06
C ILE A 296 -16.77 16.39 -12.13
N ASP A 297 -17.69 15.59 -12.63
CA ASP A 297 -18.97 15.34 -12.00
C ASP A 297 -19.00 13.98 -11.31
N THR A 298 -19.70 13.93 -10.17
CA THR A 298 -19.70 12.77 -9.27
C THR A 298 -21.10 12.23 -9.04
N LEU A 299 -21.28 10.93 -9.28
CA LEU A 299 -22.47 10.16 -8.94
C LEU A 299 -22.19 9.27 -7.72
N ASN A 300 -22.94 9.44 -6.63
CA ASN A 300 -22.86 8.61 -5.42
C ASN A 300 -24.09 7.72 -5.28
N LEU A 301 -23.94 6.40 -5.24
CA LEU A 301 -25.04 5.44 -5.23
C LEU A 301 -24.97 4.50 -4.02
N GLY A 302 -26.10 4.36 -3.33
CA GLY A 302 -26.38 3.17 -2.51
C GLY A 302 -27.22 2.18 -3.30
N LEU A 303 -26.79 0.92 -3.37
CA LEU A 303 -27.53 -0.16 -4.05
C LEU A 303 -27.96 -1.22 -3.04
N TYR A 304 -29.25 -1.49 -2.97
CA TYR A 304 -29.85 -2.50 -2.10
C TYR A 304 -30.72 -3.49 -2.86
N PHE A 305 -31.54 -3.01 -3.81
CA PHE A 305 -32.48 -3.87 -4.51
C PHE A 305 -31.75 -4.69 -5.58
N VAL A 306 -32.01 -6.00 -5.61
CA VAL A 306 -31.33 -6.96 -6.50
C VAL A 306 -32.00 -6.95 -7.87
N TRP A 307 -31.84 -5.83 -8.56
CA TRP A 307 -32.28 -5.61 -9.92
C TRP A 307 -31.15 -4.97 -10.71
N ARG A 308 -31.17 -5.16 -12.03
CA ARG A 308 -30.18 -4.55 -12.90
C ARG A 308 -30.63 -3.15 -13.28
N GLU A 309 -29.93 -2.14 -12.75
CA GLU A 309 -30.17 -0.75 -13.10
C GLU A 309 -29.35 -0.35 -14.32
N ILE A 310 -30.01 0.23 -15.33
CA ILE A 310 -29.40 0.64 -16.61
C ILE A 310 -29.68 2.14 -16.88
N PRO A 311 -29.14 3.05 -16.05
CA PRO A 311 -29.35 4.48 -16.23
C PRO A 311 -28.67 4.99 -17.51
N THR A 312 -29.07 6.19 -17.95
CA THR A 312 -28.35 6.92 -19.02
C THR A 312 -27.53 8.02 -18.36
N LEU A 313 -26.20 7.91 -18.41
CA LEU A 313 -25.27 8.84 -17.77
C LEU A 313 -24.42 9.51 -18.86
N THR A 314 -24.44 10.83 -18.96
CA THR A 314 -23.58 11.59 -19.87
C THR A 314 -22.75 12.59 -19.07
N ASN A 315 -21.52 12.85 -19.52
CA ASN A 315 -20.59 13.78 -18.87
C ASN A 315 -20.52 13.57 -17.35
N LEU A 316 -20.40 12.32 -16.92
CA LEU A 316 -20.25 11.96 -15.51
C LEU A 316 -18.95 11.17 -15.38
N GLU A 317 -17.96 11.73 -14.72
CA GLU A 317 -16.61 11.18 -14.68
C GLU A 317 -16.45 10.15 -13.55
N ILE A 318 -17.04 10.41 -12.39
CA ILE A 318 -16.82 9.63 -11.16
C ILE A 318 -18.11 8.94 -10.73
N VAL A 319 -18.08 7.61 -10.62
CA VAL A 319 -19.18 6.81 -10.08
C VAL A 319 -18.74 6.10 -8.80
N ASN A 320 -19.32 6.50 -7.67
CA ASN A 320 -19.13 5.89 -6.36
C ASN A 320 -20.31 4.99 -6.02
N VAL A 321 -20.04 3.73 -5.65
CA VAL A 321 -21.06 2.74 -5.32
C VAL A 321 -20.81 2.15 -3.93
N THR A 322 -21.85 2.11 -3.12
CA THR A 322 -21.92 1.33 -1.89
C THR A 322 -22.96 0.23 -2.07
N THR A 323 -22.54 -1.03 -1.94
CA THR A 323 -23.43 -2.19 -2.00
C THR A 323 -23.98 -2.46 -0.60
N LEU A 324 -25.30 -2.64 -0.50
CA LEU A 324 -26.05 -2.76 0.76
C LEU A 324 -26.89 -4.04 0.82
N ASN A 325 -26.76 -4.90 -0.19
CA ASN A 325 -27.34 -6.23 -0.27
C ASN A 325 -26.51 -7.09 -1.24
N SER A 326 -26.67 -8.41 -1.15
CA SER A 326 -25.98 -9.35 -2.03
C SER A 326 -26.60 -9.37 -3.44
N GLY A 327 -25.74 -9.42 -4.45
CA GLY A 327 -26.08 -9.60 -5.86
C GLY A 327 -26.56 -8.33 -6.56
N VAL A 328 -26.33 -7.14 -6.00
CA VAL A 328 -26.73 -5.88 -6.62
C VAL A 328 -25.96 -5.62 -7.90
N MET A 329 -26.60 -4.95 -8.87
CA MET A 329 -26.08 -4.82 -10.22
C MET A 329 -26.26 -3.40 -10.77
N LEU A 330 -25.18 -2.79 -11.23
CA LEU A 330 -25.19 -1.53 -11.98
C LEU A 330 -24.67 -1.76 -13.39
N ASP A 331 -25.38 -1.25 -14.38
CA ASP A 331 -25.04 -1.45 -15.78
C ASP A 331 -24.81 -0.11 -16.48
N LEU A 332 -23.55 0.14 -16.84
CA LEU A 332 -23.10 1.41 -17.39
C LEU A 332 -23.10 1.42 -18.93
N ARG A 333 -23.73 0.44 -19.62
CA ARG A 333 -23.65 0.32 -21.08
C ARG A 333 -24.19 1.53 -21.87
N LYS A 334 -25.04 2.34 -21.24
CA LYS A 334 -25.60 3.58 -21.82
C LYS A 334 -24.88 4.84 -21.32
N SER A 335 -23.73 4.67 -20.68
CA SER A 335 -22.97 5.76 -20.07
C SER A 335 -21.82 6.21 -20.97
N THR A 336 -21.47 7.49 -20.90
CA THR A 336 -20.32 8.08 -21.59
C THR A 336 -19.59 9.05 -20.65
N GLY A 337 -18.27 9.15 -20.76
CA GLY A 337 -17.46 10.10 -19.97
C GLY A 337 -16.93 9.56 -18.64
N ILE A 338 -17.36 8.36 -18.22
CA ILE A 338 -16.90 7.75 -16.96
C ILE A 338 -15.40 7.46 -17.03
N THR A 339 -14.65 8.02 -16.09
CA THR A 339 -13.19 7.83 -15.94
C THR A 339 -12.82 7.11 -14.65
N HIS A 340 -13.71 7.10 -13.64
CA HIS A 340 -13.47 6.47 -12.34
C HIS A 340 -14.72 5.70 -11.88
N VAL A 341 -14.53 4.44 -11.48
CA VAL A 341 -15.57 3.62 -10.86
C VAL A 341 -15.06 3.09 -9.52
N ASN A 342 -15.73 3.49 -8.44
CA ASN A 342 -15.31 3.21 -7.07
C ASN A 342 -16.38 2.38 -6.35
N VAL A 343 -15.97 1.33 -5.65
CA VAL A 343 -16.83 0.53 -4.76
C VAL A 343 -16.33 0.64 -3.33
N THR A 344 -17.12 1.23 -2.44
CA THR A 344 -16.66 1.56 -1.07
C THR A 344 -17.70 1.34 0.02
N GLY A 345 -17.23 0.87 1.19
CA GLY A 345 -17.96 0.91 2.45
C GLY A 345 -19.16 -0.03 2.55
N SER A 346 -19.12 -1.20 1.88
CA SER A 346 -20.19 -2.19 1.97
C SER A 346 -20.05 -3.07 3.21
N ASP A 347 -21.17 -3.66 3.64
CA ASP A 347 -21.11 -4.66 4.71
C ASP A 347 -20.57 -6.01 4.20
N ALA A 348 -20.14 -6.88 5.12
CA ALA A 348 -19.50 -8.15 4.79
C ALA A 348 -20.38 -9.15 4.02
N ALA A 349 -21.68 -8.87 3.83
CA ALA A 349 -22.63 -9.72 3.12
C ALA A 349 -23.07 -9.13 1.77
N SER A 350 -22.60 -7.93 1.41
CA SER A 350 -23.10 -7.18 0.26
C SER A 350 -22.12 -7.24 -0.91
N ASP A 351 -22.15 -8.32 -1.69
CA ASP A 351 -21.45 -8.39 -2.97
C ASP A 351 -22.19 -7.62 -4.08
N GLY A 352 -21.46 -7.23 -5.13
CA GLY A 352 -22.06 -6.51 -6.24
C GLY A 352 -21.23 -6.55 -7.51
N SER A 353 -21.90 -6.25 -8.62
CA SER A 353 -21.30 -6.25 -9.95
C SER A 353 -21.60 -4.95 -10.69
N ILE A 354 -20.56 -4.35 -11.26
CA ILE A 354 -20.68 -3.20 -12.15
C ILE A 354 -20.27 -3.63 -13.56
N PHE A 355 -21.17 -3.45 -14.51
CA PHE A 355 -21.01 -3.88 -15.89
C PHE A 355 -20.73 -2.71 -16.83
N TYR A 356 -19.95 -2.98 -17.88
CA TYR A 356 -19.60 -2.04 -18.95
C TYR A 356 -18.84 -0.81 -18.44
N VAL A 357 -17.82 -1.05 -17.61
CA VAL A 357 -17.01 0.01 -17.00
C VAL A 357 -16.10 0.77 -17.98
N GLY A 358 -15.96 0.30 -19.22
CA GLY A 358 -15.13 0.96 -20.24
C GLY A 358 -13.65 0.97 -19.85
N ASP A 359 -12.95 2.05 -20.17
CA ASP A 359 -11.53 2.26 -19.82
C ASP A 359 -11.34 3.00 -18.49
N ALA A 360 -12.38 3.08 -17.66
CA ALA A 360 -12.31 3.72 -16.36
C ALA A 360 -11.27 3.09 -15.44
N THR A 361 -10.66 3.92 -14.61
CA THR A 361 -9.89 3.49 -13.44
C THR A 361 -10.84 2.88 -12.40
N LEU A 362 -10.38 1.84 -11.71
CA LEU A 362 -11.21 1.09 -10.77
C LEU A 362 -10.69 1.24 -9.34
N SER A 363 -11.59 1.35 -8.37
CA SER A 363 -11.22 1.39 -6.96
C SER A 363 -12.13 0.54 -6.10
N VAL A 364 -11.54 -0.14 -5.11
CA VAL A 364 -12.24 -0.90 -4.08
C VAL A 364 -11.68 -0.48 -2.73
N ALA A 365 -12.56 -0.01 -1.84
CA ALA A 365 -12.15 0.50 -0.53
C ALA A 365 -13.06 0.06 0.62
N ASN A 366 -12.46 -0.30 1.77
CA ASN A 366 -13.20 -0.73 2.96
C ASN A 366 -14.20 -1.85 2.65
N GLN A 367 -13.73 -2.90 1.97
CA GLN A 367 -14.57 -4.00 1.48
C GLN A 367 -14.14 -5.33 2.04
N THR A 368 -15.11 -6.15 2.46
CA THR A 368 -14.88 -7.55 2.84
C THR A 368 -15.72 -8.54 2.03
N ALA A 369 -16.72 -8.05 1.28
CA ALA A 369 -17.50 -8.84 0.32
C ALA A 369 -16.93 -8.72 -1.10
N ALA A 370 -17.26 -9.69 -1.97
CA ALA A 370 -16.74 -9.74 -3.33
C ALA A 370 -17.25 -8.58 -4.19
N VAL A 371 -16.39 -8.07 -5.07
CA VAL A 371 -16.72 -7.01 -6.02
C VAL A 371 -16.37 -7.50 -7.42
N ALA A 372 -17.27 -7.30 -8.38
CA ALA A 372 -17.01 -7.61 -9.78
C ALA A 372 -17.13 -6.36 -10.67
N PHE A 373 -16.17 -6.20 -11.56
CA PHE A 373 -16.17 -5.27 -12.67
C PHE A 373 -16.16 -6.06 -13.97
N SER A 374 -16.98 -5.63 -14.93
CA SER A 374 -17.12 -6.30 -16.23
C SER A 374 -17.07 -5.29 -17.37
N GLY A 375 -16.59 -5.72 -18.54
CA GLY A 375 -16.55 -4.88 -19.73
C GLY A 375 -15.47 -3.81 -19.70
N SER A 376 -14.36 -4.04 -18.98
CA SER A 376 -13.22 -3.13 -19.04
C SER A 376 -12.51 -3.21 -20.38
N THR A 377 -12.24 -2.06 -20.98
CA THR A 377 -11.54 -1.90 -22.27
C THR A 377 -10.12 -1.34 -22.13
N ALA A 378 -9.67 -1.07 -20.90
CA ALA A 378 -8.33 -0.55 -20.63
C ALA A 378 -7.24 -1.55 -21.04
N ALA A 379 -6.23 -1.09 -21.79
CA ALA A 379 -5.04 -1.88 -22.10
C ALA A 379 -4.06 -1.95 -20.92
N ASN A 380 -3.98 -0.84 -20.17
CA ASN A 380 -3.31 -0.74 -18.88
C ASN A 380 -4.38 -0.40 -17.85
N LEU A 381 -4.74 -1.35 -17.00
CA LEU A 381 -5.83 -1.18 -16.06
C LEU A 381 -5.29 -0.68 -14.71
N SER A 382 -5.67 0.54 -14.34
CA SER A 382 -5.38 1.10 -13.03
C SER A 382 -6.41 0.64 -11.99
N LEU A 383 -5.92 0.07 -10.89
CA LEU A 383 -6.74 -0.49 -9.81
C LEU A 383 -6.24 0.00 -8.45
N THR A 384 -7.12 0.62 -7.67
CA THR A 384 -6.83 1.00 -6.27
C THR A 384 -7.51 0.03 -5.31
N LEU A 385 -6.77 -0.51 -4.35
CA LEU A 385 -7.23 -1.44 -3.33
C LEU A 385 -6.84 -0.88 -1.95
N ASN A 386 -7.83 -0.40 -1.19
CA ASN A 386 -7.57 0.25 0.11
C ASN A 386 -8.42 -0.39 1.22
N HIS A 387 -7.80 -1.11 2.16
CA HIS A 387 -8.49 -1.87 3.21
C HIS A 387 -9.52 -2.85 2.62
N VAL A 388 -9.05 -3.77 1.78
CA VAL A 388 -9.88 -4.78 1.11
C VAL A 388 -9.50 -6.16 1.65
N GLY A 389 -10.48 -6.95 2.08
CA GLY A 389 -10.27 -8.24 2.72
C GLY A 389 -9.58 -8.14 4.08
N THR A 390 -9.09 -9.27 4.57
CA THR A 390 -8.39 -9.38 5.86
C THR A 390 -7.21 -10.34 5.75
N SER A 391 -6.27 -10.26 6.70
CA SER A 391 -5.13 -11.19 6.77
C SER A 391 -5.51 -12.67 6.88
N MET A 392 -6.73 -12.97 7.32
CA MET A 392 -7.24 -14.34 7.45
C MET A 392 -8.12 -14.77 6.28
N ALA A 393 -8.55 -13.83 5.44
CA ALA A 393 -9.48 -14.08 4.34
C ALA A 393 -9.33 -13.01 3.25
N GLN A 394 -8.81 -13.40 2.10
CA GLN A 394 -8.77 -12.55 0.93
C GLN A 394 -10.18 -12.33 0.38
N THR A 395 -10.46 -11.11 -0.05
CA THR A 395 -11.69 -10.76 -0.77
C THR A 395 -11.48 -10.87 -2.27
N THR A 396 -12.45 -11.46 -2.97
CA THR A 396 -12.39 -11.55 -4.44
C THR A 396 -12.70 -10.20 -5.07
N VAL A 397 -11.81 -9.74 -5.95
CA VAL A 397 -12.08 -8.64 -6.89
C VAL A 397 -12.02 -9.25 -8.29
N ASP A 398 -13.18 -9.43 -8.90
CA ASP A 398 -13.31 -9.99 -10.25
C ASP A 398 -13.23 -8.87 -11.29
N LEU A 399 -12.17 -8.86 -12.10
CA LEU A 399 -11.94 -7.83 -13.13
C LEU A 399 -12.55 -8.20 -14.48
N ALA A 400 -13.14 -9.39 -14.60
CA ALA A 400 -13.83 -9.84 -15.80
C ALA A 400 -15.09 -10.63 -15.43
N GLY A 401 -15.89 -10.08 -14.52
CA GLY A 401 -17.16 -10.66 -14.12
C GLY A 401 -18.05 -10.95 -15.33
N THR A 402 -18.72 -12.10 -15.34
CA THR A 402 -19.60 -12.47 -16.45
C THR A 402 -20.93 -11.73 -16.35
N ASP A 403 -21.38 -11.09 -17.44
CA ASP A 403 -22.74 -10.56 -17.53
C ASP A 403 -23.76 -11.72 -17.61
N PRO A 404 -24.63 -11.95 -16.61
CA PRO A 404 -25.59 -13.05 -16.65
C PRO A 404 -26.69 -12.86 -17.70
N VAL A 405 -26.80 -11.69 -18.34
CA VAL A 405 -27.86 -11.35 -19.31
C VAL A 405 -27.34 -11.33 -20.76
N ALA A 406 -26.04 -11.50 -21.02
CA ALA A 406 -25.52 -11.50 -22.40
C ALA A 406 -24.37 -12.49 -22.64
N GLY A 407 -24.43 -13.21 -23.76
CA GLY A 407 -23.35 -14.05 -24.31
C GLY A 407 -22.16 -13.28 -24.88
N ILE A 408 -21.81 -12.14 -24.26
CA ILE A 408 -20.63 -11.35 -24.57
C ILE A 408 -19.68 -11.54 -23.38
N GLY A 409 -18.74 -12.47 -23.50
CA GLY A 409 -17.63 -12.57 -22.55
C GLY A 409 -16.74 -11.33 -22.72
N ALA A 410 -17.03 -10.27 -21.97
CA ALA A 410 -16.33 -8.99 -22.04
C ALA A 410 -15.32 -8.87 -20.89
N GLY A 411 -14.36 -9.81 -20.83
CA GLY A 411 -13.30 -9.73 -19.83
C GLY A 411 -12.34 -8.56 -20.08
N ALA A 412 -11.78 -8.01 -19.00
CA ALA A 412 -10.82 -6.90 -19.03
C ALA A 412 -9.69 -7.16 -20.04
N ARG A 413 -9.52 -6.28 -21.03
CA ARG A 413 -8.55 -6.42 -22.15
C ARG A 413 -7.10 -6.06 -21.78
N ALA A 414 -6.79 -6.00 -20.49
CA ALA A 414 -5.54 -5.46 -20.00
C ALA A 414 -4.34 -6.37 -20.32
N SER A 415 -3.27 -5.79 -20.86
CA SER A 415 -1.94 -6.41 -20.93
C SER A 415 -1.07 -6.02 -19.73
N SER A 416 -1.42 -4.93 -19.03
CA SER A 416 -0.76 -4.49 -17.80
C SER A 416 -1.77 -4.13 -16.71
N LEU A 417 -1.41 -4.41 -15.45
CA LEU A 417 -2.15 -3.95 -14.27
C LEU A 417 -1.29 -2.96 -13.48
N ASP A 418 -1.83 -1.79 -13.16
CA ASP A 418 -1.21 -0.80 -12.28
C ASP A 418 -2.01 -0.73 -10.98
N ILE A 419 -1.50 -1.34 -9.92
CA ILE A 419 -2.21 -1.56 -8.66
C ILE A 419 -1.66 -0.62 -7.59
N THR A 420 -2.52 0.14 -6.93
CA THR A 420 -2.19 0.81 -5.66
C THR A 420 -2.81 0.02 -4.52
N ALA A 421 -2.00 -0.54 -3.63
CA ALA A 421 -2.43 -1.44 -2.57
C ALA A 421 -2.10 -0.88 -1.18
N ASN A 422 -3.11 -0.73 -0.32
CA ASN A 422 -2.95 -0.35 1.07
C ASN A 422 -3.78 -1.26 1.97
N ASN A 423 -3.13 -2.11 2.77
CA ASN A 423 -3.79 -3.12 3.59
C ASN A 423 -4.78 -3.98 2.77
N ALA A 424 -4.35 -4.44 1.61
CA ALA A 424 -5.16 -5.15 0.63
C ALA A 424 -4.86 -6.66 0.63
N TYR A 425 -5.84 -7.46 1.03
CA TYR A 425 -5.86 -8.91 0.98
C TYR A 425 -6.85 -9.34 -0.09
N VAL A 426 -6.38 -9.47 -1.33
CA VAL A 426 -7.24 -9.59 -2.50
C VAL A 426 -6.87 -10.80 -3.35
N ALA A 427 -7.90 -11.56 -3.72
CA ALA A 427 -7.82 -12.53 -4.80
C ALA A 427 -8.35 -11.87 -6.08
N LEU A 428 -7.46 -11.56 -7.02
CA LEU A 428 -7.84 -11.02 -8.31
C LEU A 428 -8.42 -12.16 -9.16
N ALA A 429 -9.72 -12.10 -9.41
CA ALA A 429 -10.41 -13.02 -10.30
C ALA A 429 -10.47 -12.46 -11.73
N HIS A 430 -10.38 -13.39 -12.68
CA HIS A 430 -10.45 -13.25 -14.13
C HIS A 430 -9.73 -12.04 -14.77
N THR A 431 -8.65 -12.35 -15.46
CA THR A 431 -7.99 -11.46 -16.43
C THR A 431 -7.79 -12.22 -17.75
N THR A 432 -8.80 -12.03 -18.61
CA THR A 432 -9.02 -12.37 -20.04
C THR A 432 -9.48 -13.75 -20.51
N ALA A 433 -10.19 -13.67 -21.67
CA ALA A 433 -10.19 -14.67 -22.74
C ALA A 433 -9.50 -14.17 -24.05
N SER A 434 -8.89 -12.98 -24.11
CA SER A 434 -8.23 -12.44 -25.33
C SER A 434 -6.97 -11.56 -25.17
N ALA A 435 -6.48 -11.19 -23.98
CA ALA A 435 -5.21 -10.46 -23.81
C ALA A 435 -4.47 -10.89 -22.53
N SER A 436 -3.36 -11.61 -22.68
CA SER A 436 -2.58 -12.07 -21.53
C SER A 436 -2.00 -10.86 -20.78
N VAL A 437 -2.24 -10.78 -19.46
CA VAL A 437 -1.54 -9.82 -18.60
C VAL A 437 -0.09 -10.26 -18.53
N VAL A 438 0.81 -9.43 -19.04
CA VAL A 438 2.25 -9.69 -19.08
C VAL A 438 3.03 -8.86 -18.07
N SER A 439 2.47 -7.73 -17.63
CA SER A 439 3.08 -6.81 -16.67
C SER A 439 2.14 -6.51 -15.50
N VAL A 440 2.69 -6.44 -14.29
CA VAL A 440 1.98 -5.98 -13.10
C VAL A 440 2.88 -5.03 -12.32
N ASN A 441 2.38 -3.84 -12.01
CA ASN A 441 3.05 -2.85 -11.17
C ASN A 441 2.22 -2.65 -9.91
N VAL A 442 2.86 -2.67 -8.74
CA VAL A 442 2.19 -2.50 -7.44
C VAL A 442 2.87 -1.40 -6.64
N ALA A 443 2.14 -0.32 -6.34
CA ALA A 443 2.52 0.67 -5.35
C ALA A 443 1.90 0.28 -4.00
N ALA A 444 2.72 -0.17 -3.06
CA ALA A 444 2.27 -0.81 -1.83
C ALA A 444 2.55 0.05 -0.57
N THR A 445 1.54 0.15 0.29
CA THR A 445 1.65 0.60 1.69
C THR A 445 0.98 -0.42 2.61
N GLY A 446 1.35 -0.44 3.90
CA GLY A 446 0.79 -1.42 4.84
C GLY A 446 1.17 -2.87 4.52
N THR A 447 0.30 -3.82 4.86
CA THR A 447 0.52 -5.26 4.61
C THR A 447 -0.48 -5.77 3.59
N ASN A 448 0.01 -6.34 2.49
CA ASN A 448 -0.82 -6.76 1.37
C ASN A 448 -0.59 -8.24 1.02
N ALA A 449 -1.64 -8.89 0.52
CA ALA A 449 -1.56 -10.21 -0.09
C ALA A 449 -2.39 -10.18 -1.38
N LEU A 450 -1.74 -10.38 -2.53
CA LEU A 450 -2.36 -10.29 -3.85
C LEU A 450 -2.24 -11.64 -4.57
N THR A 451 -3.36 -12.34 -4.72
CA THR A 451 -3.41 -13.59 -5.48
C THR A 451 -3.88 -13.30 -6.90
N LEU A 452 -2.96 -13.32 -7.87
CA LEU A 452 -3.29 -13.14 -9.30
C LEU A 452 -4.13 -14.30 -9.83
N SER A 453 -4.99 -14.07 -10.83
CA SER A 453 -5.77 -15.13 -11.48
C SER A 453 -4.88 -16.24 -12.09
N ALA A 454 -5.42 -17.43 -12.32
CA ALA A 454 -4.65 -18.53 -12.93
C ALA A 454 -4.12 -18.18 -14.33
N ALA A 455 -4.89 -17.40 -15.10
CA ALA A 455 -4.46 -16.92 -16.41
C ALA A 455 -3.30 -15.93 -16.30
N SER A 456 -3.40 -14.92 -15.43
CA SER A 456 -2.32 -13.95 -15.23
C SER A 456 -1.06 -14.58 -14.64
N ALA A 457 -1.18 -15.46 -13.65
CA ALA A 457 -0.03 -16.13 -13.05
C ALA A 457 0.75 -16.97 -14.09
N ALA A 458 0.09 -17.42 -15.16
CA ALA A 458 0.70 -18.15 -16.24
C ALA A 458 1.43 -17.27 -17.27
N THR A 459 1.17 -15.96 -17.30
CA THR A 459 1.60 -15.06 -18.38
C THR A 459 2.37 -13.83 -17.95
N VAL A 460 2.35 -13.47 -16.66
CA VAL A 460 3.13 -12.34 -16.15
C VAL A 460 4.62 -12.62 -16.27
N GLU A 461 5.30 -11.80 -17.06
CA GLU A 461 6.75 -11.82 -17.27
C GLU A 461 7.44 -10.77 -16.40
N ASP A 462 6.82 -9.61 -16.23
CA ASP A 462 7.39 -8.46 -15.50
C ASP A 462 6.51 -8.09 -14.30
N LEU A 463 7.10 -8.08 -13.10
CA LEU A 463 6.40 -7.70 -11.87
C LEU A 463 7.23 -6.69 -11.08
N THR A 464 6.65 -5.53 -10.79
CA THR A 464 7.31 -4.48 -10.01
C THR A 464 6.50 -4.16 -8.77
N VAL A 465 7.18 -4.05 -7.62
CA VAL A 465 6.64 -3.52 -6.38
C VAL A 465 7.41 -2.26 -6.00
N THR A 466 6.70 -1.23 -5.57
CA THR A 466 7.25 0.04 -5.09
C THR A 466 6.58 0.43 -3.77
N GLY A 467 7.17 1.37 -3.05
CA GLY A 467 6.66 1.82 -1.75
C GLY A 467 7.17 0.96 -0.59
N SER A 468 6.71 1.31 0.62
CA SER A 468 7.21 0.73 1.88
C SER A 468 6.34 -0.41 2.43
N GLY A 469 5.24 -0.76 1.75
CA GLY A 469 4.35 -1.84 2.18
C GLY A 469 4.83 -3.22 1.75
N SER A 470 4.52 -4.26 2.53
CA SER A 470 4.80 -5.64 2.16
C SER A 470 3.76 -6.18 1.18
N VAL A 471 4.17 -7.09 0.30
CA VAL A 471 3.27 -7.76 -0.66
C VAL A 471 3.54 -9.25 -0.75
N ASP A 472 2.52 -10.05 -0.44
CA ASP A 472 2.54 -11.50 -0.59
C ASP A 472 1.86 -11.95 -1.89
N PHE A 473 2.63 -12.51 -2.82
CA PHE A 473 2.18 -13.13 -4.07
C PHE A 473 2.17 -14.68 -4.00
N SER A 474 2.43 -15.27 -2.84
CA SER A 474 2.54 -16.74 -2.69
C SER A 474 1.23 -17.51 -2.89
N GLY A 475 0.09 -16.81 -2.88
CA GLY A 475 -1.23 -17.41 -3.11
C GLY A 475 -1.37 -18.13 -4.47
N ARG A 476 -0.49 -17.85 -5.43
CA ARG A 476 -0.40 -18.61 -6.68
C ARG A 476 1.02 -18.54 -7.29
N THR A 477 1.53 -19.68 -7.72
CA THR A 477 2.85 -19.78 -8.39
C THR A 477 2.85 -19.10 -9.76
N LEU A 478 3.85 -18.24 -10.00
CA LEU A 478 4.07 -17.55 -11.27
C LEU A 478 4.96 -18.38 -12.19
N SER A 479 4.50 -18.73 -13.39
CA SER A 479 5.23 -19.65 -14.28
C SER A 479 5.97 -18.98 -15.44
N ALA A 480 5.71 -17.71 -15.71
CA ALA A 480 6.33 -16.95 -16.79
C ALA A 480 7.24 -15.82 -16.32
N LEU A 481 7.43 -15.65 -15.00
CA LEU A 481 8.16 -14.52 -14.44
C LEU A 481 9.61 -14.51 -14.91
N ARG A 482 10.03 -13.37 -15.47
CA ARG A 482 11.40 -13.12 -15.96
C ARG A 482 12.04 -11.98 -15.20
N THR A 483 11.32 -10.89 -14.96
CA THR A 483 11.83 -9.77 -14.19
C THR A 483 10.98 -9.52 -12.95
N PHE A 484 11.66 -9.30 -11.84
CA PHE A 484 11.04 -8.82 -10.62
C PHE A 484 11.87 -7.71 -10.02
N THR A 485 11.22 -6.62 -9.62
CA THR A 485 11.85 -5.54 -8.83
C THR A 485 10.99 -5.26 -7.62
N GLY A 486 11.53 -5.49 -6.42
CA GLY A 486 10.85 -5.20 -5.16
C GLY A 486 11.10 -3.78 -4.65
N GLY A 487 10.22 -3.35 -3.74
CA GLY A 487 10.25 -2.02 -3.11
C GLY A 487 11.04 -2.02 -1.81
N ASP A 488 10.63 -1.18 -0.86
CA ASP A 488 11.28 -1.06 0.46
C ASP A 488 10.64 -1.96 1.53
N GLY A 489 9.49 -2.56 1.21
CA GLY A 489 8.80 -3.52 2.07
C GLY A 489 9.04 -4.96 1.62
N GLY A 490 8.94 -5.91 2.56
CA GLY A 490 9.18 -7.32 2.29
C GLY A 490 8.19 -7.93 1.28
N VAL A 491 8.71 -8.77 0.40
CA VAL A 491 7.94 -9.49 -0.63
C VAL A 491 7.99 -10.99 -0.38
N THR A 492 6.84 -11.64 -0.49
CA THR A 492 6.77 -13.11 -0.58
C THR A 492 6.38 -13.51 -2.00
N LEU A 493 7.22 -14.31 -2.65
CA LEU A 493 7.09 -14.70 -4.05
C LEU A 493 7.09 -16.23 -4.20
N SER A 494 6.15 -16.76 -4.99
CA SER A 494 6.13 -18.16 -5.42
C SER A 494 6.27 -18.22 -6.94
N VAL A 495 7.35 -18.83 -7.42
CA VAL A 495 7.70 -18.94 -8.85
C VAL A 495 7.92 -20.39 -9.21
N ASP A 496 7.56 -20.77 -10.43
CA ASP A 496 7.66 -22.15 -10.85
C ASP A 496 9.11 -22.56 -11.17
N ALA A 497 9.70 -21.95 -12.19
CA ALA A 497 11.10 -22.05 -12.55
C ALA A 497 11.52 -20.76 -13.27
N LEU A 498 12.78 -20.35 -13.13
CA LEU A 498 13.29 -19.15 -13.82
C LEU A 498 14.03 -19.53 -15.12
N SER A 499 13.90 -18.70 -16.15
CA SER A 499 14.71 -18.80 -17.37
C SER A 499 16.13 -18.27 -17.14
N ALA A 500 17.06 -18.64 -18.02
CA ALA A 500 18.48 -18.25 -17.91
C ALA A 500 18.71 -16.72 -17.93
N ASP A 501 17.79 -15.97 -18.52
CA ASP A 501 17.82 -14.51 -18.60
C ASP A 501 16.99 -13.83 -17.51
N ALA A 502 16.37 -14.59 -16.60
CA ALA A 502 15.57 -14.03 -15.53
C ALA A 502 16.44 -13.23 -14.53
N ARG A 503 15.90 -12.10 -14.08
CA ARG A 503 16.53 -11.16 -13.14
C ARG A 503 15.52 -10.80 -12.06
N ILE A 504 15.70 -11.38 -10.88
CA ILE A 504 14.83 -11.20 -9.72
C ILE A 504 15.59 -10.37 -8.70
N ASN A 505 15.11 -9.16 -8.41
CA ASN A 505 15.63 -8.29 -7.36
C ASN A 505 14.53 -8.05 -6.33
N LEU A 506 14.66 -8.62 -5.14
CA LEU A 506 13.62 -8.61 -4.11
C LEU A 506 13.53 -7.25 -3.38
N GLY A 507 14.54 -6.39 -3.49
CA GLY A 507 14.51 -5.03 -2.96
C GLY A 507 14.96 -4.94 -1.50
N ALA A 508 14.30 -4.11 -0.70
CA ALA A 508 14.55 -4.03 0.74
C ALA A 508 13.39 -4.63 1.54
N GLY A 509 13.64 -4.89 2.84
CA GLY A 509 12.72 -5.62 3.72
C GLY A 509 13.06 -7.11 3.80
N ASP A 510 12.39 -7.83 4.69
CA ASP A 510 12.59 -9.29 4.82
C ASP A 510 11.80 -9.99 3.70
N ASN A 511 12.50 -10.54 2.71
CA ASN A 511 11.87 -11.16 1.54
C ASN A 511 11.88 -12.69 1.61
N VAL A 512 10.93 -13.31 0.92
CA VAL A 512 10.86 -14.76 0.74
C VAL A 512 10.64 -15.05 -0.73
N VAL A 513 11.54 -15.80 -1.35
CA VAL A 513 11.37 -16.32 -2.71
C VAL A 513 11.36 -17.83 -2.68
N THR A 514 10.31 -18.42 -3.25
CA THR A 514 10.18 -19.88 -3.41
C THR A 514 10.16 -20.24 -4.87
N LEU A 515 11.12 -21.05 -5.29
CA LEU A 515 11.14 -21.69 -6.61
C LEU A 515 10.59 -23.10 -6.47
N ALA A 516 9.52 -23.44 -7.20
CA ALA A 516 8.91 -24.77 -7.13
C ALA A 516 9.78 -25.85 -7.79
N ARG A 517 10.56 -25.47 -8.80
CA ARG A 517 11.55 -26.29 -9.52
C ARG A 517 12.82 -25.49 -9.74
N GLY A 518 13.95 -26.17 -9.91
CA GLY A 518 15.21 -25.51 -10.26
C GLY A 518 15.15 -24.72 -11.58
N SER A 519 15.93 -23.63 -11.66
CA SER A 519 15.97 -22.72 -12.81
C SER A 519 16.88 -23.20 -13.95
N GLU A 520 16.81 -22.53 -15.09
CA GLU A 520 17.84 -22.62 -16.13
C GLU A 520 19.12 -21.88 -15.71
N ALA A 521 20.29 -22.39 -16.13
CA ALA A 521 21.58 -21.80 -15.77
C ALA A 521 21.68 -20.33 -16.21
N GLY A 522 21.95 -19.41 -15.29
CA GLY A 522 22.10 -17.98 -15.57
C GLY A 522 21.02 -17.08 -14.95
N ALA A 523 19.98 -17.65 -14.36
CA ALA A 523 19.03 -16.89 -13.54
C ALA A 523 19.76 -16.23 -12.37
N VAL A 524 19.40 -14.98 -12.08
CA VAL A 524 19.98 -14.20 -10.98
C VAL A 524 18.86 -13.81 -10.03
N VAL A 525 19.06 -14.09 -8.75
CA VAL A 525 18.17 -13.69 -7.66
C VAL A 525 18.97 -12.92 -6.62
N VAL A 526 18.54 -11.70 -6.33
CA VAL A 526 19.16 -10.79 -5.36
C VAL A 526 18.13 -10.49 -4.28
N GLY A 527 18.48 -10.73 -3.01
CA GLY A 527 17.66 -10.43 -1.84
C GLY A 527 17.59 -8.93 -1.60
N GLY A 528 18.75 -8.33 -1.36
CA GLY A 528 18.91 -6.88 -1.26
C GLY A 528 19.24 -6.46 0.16
N SER A 529 18.33 -5.83 0.90
CA SER A 529 18.59 -5.54 2.33
C SER A 529 17.45 -5.99 3.21
N GLY A 530 17.74 -6.62 4.33
CA GLY A 530 16.76 -7.32 5.16
C GLY A 530 17.21 -8.77 5.37
N ASN A 531 16.47 -9.53 6.17
CA ASN A 531 16.76 -10.95 6.32
C ASN A 531 15.99 -11.73 5.25
N ASP A 532 16.67 -12.10 4.17
CA ASP A 532 16.03 -12.70 3.01
C ASP A 532 16.05 -14.23 3.10
N THR A 533 15.00 -14.87 2.57
CA THR A 533 14.88 -16.32 2.54
C THR A 533 14.67 -16.82 1.12
N PHE A 534 15.58 -17.68 0.68
CA PHE A 534 15.57 -18.33 -0.63
C PHE A 534 15.20 -19.79 -0.44
N HIS A 535 14.06 -20.23 -1.00
CA HIS A 535 13.67 -21.63 -1.06
C HIS A 535 13.86 -22.15 -2.48
N MET A 536 14.92 -22.94 -2.67
CA MET A 536 15.28 -23.56 -3.94
C MET A 536 14.64 -24.95 -4.02
N GLY A 537 13.59 -25.07 -4.85
CA GLY A 537 12.90 -26.33 -5.09
C GLY A 537 13.79 -27.36 -5.79
N ALA A 538 13.34 -28.61 -5.72
CA ALA A 538 13.99 -29.77 -6.33
C ALA A 538 14.49 -29.51 -7.76
N VAL A 539 15.77 -29.82 -8.01
CA VAL A 539 16.33 -29.94 -9.36
C VAL A 539 15.77 -31.22 -9.99
N MET A 540 14.53 -31.17 -10.49
CA MET A 540 13.90 -32.33 -11.11
C MET A 540 14.57 -32.67 -12.45
N HIS A 541 15.35 -33.75 -12.46
CA HIS A 541 16.03 -34.33 -13.63
C HIS A 541 15.09 -35.03 -14.64
N ALA A 542 13.77 -34.80 -14.58
CA ALA A 542 12.78 -35.76 -15.06
C ALA A 542 12.32 -35.63 -16.53
N THR A 543 12.74 -34.65 -17.32
CA THR A 543 12.15 -34.44 -18.67
C THR A 543 13.13 -33.98 -19.76
N GLY A 544 14.29 -34.63 -19.91
CA GLY A 544 15.10 -34.52 -21.15
C GLY A 544 15.60 -33.12 -21.54
N ARG A 545 15.40 -32.10 -20.69
CA ARG A 545 16.10 -30.81 -20.75
C ARG A 545 17.46 -30.98 -20.08
N ALA A 546 18.51 -30.47 -20.71
CA ALA A 546 19.84 -30.45 -20.12
C ALA A 546 19.79 -29.74 -18.75
N PRO A 547 20.46 -30.26 -17.71
CA PRO A 547 20.40 -29.67 -16.36
C PRO A 547 20.88 -28.22 -16.41
N GLY A 548 19.96 -27.30 -16.11
CA GLY A 548 20.24 -25.91 -15.80
C GLY A 548 20.90 -25.86 -14.44
N THR A 549 22.20 -25.61 -14.44
CA THR A 549 23.07 -25.50 -13.27
C THR A 549 23.68 -24.12 -13.32
N LEU A 550 23.11 -23.18 -12.57
CA LEU A 550 23.75 -22.04 -11.87
C LEU A 550 22.66 -20.99 -11.56
N ASP A 551 21.87 -21.21 -10.51
CA ASP A 551 21.17 -20.09 -9.87
C ASP A 551 22.23 -19.23 -9.17
N THR A 552 22.33 -17.97 -9.57
CA THR A 552 23.20 -17.00 -8.88
C THR A 552 22.38 -16.29 -7.83
N LEU A 553 22.66 -16.60 -6.58
CA LEU A 553 21.99 -16.08 -5.41
C LEU A 553 22.89 -15.03 -4.75
N THR A 554 22.31 -13.89 -4.42
CA THR A 554 22.96 -12.82 -3.67
C THR A 554 22.04 -12.49 -2.51
N GLY A 555 22.47 -12.71 -1.28
CA GLY A 555 21.67 -12.40 -0.09
C GLY A 555 21.52 -10.90 0.05
N GLY A 556 22.66 -10.21 0.08
CA GLY A 556 22.77 -8.78 0.28
C GLY A 556 23.10 -8.45 1.73
N ALA A 557 22.45 -7.44 2.29
CA ALA A 557 22.69 -7.00 3.65
C ALA A 557 21.64 -7.57 4.60
N GLY A 558 22.04 -8.37 5.57
CA GLY A 558 21.13 -8.93 6.58
C GLY A 558 21.59 -10.30 7.01
N ARG A 559 20.71 -11.07 7.65
CA ARG A 559 20.92 -12.50 7.93
C ARG A 559 20.12 -13.32 6.95
N ASP A 560 20.77 -13.76 5.89
CA ASP A 560 20.07 -14.43 4.79
C ASP A 560 20.03 -15.93 4.98
N THR A 561 18.96 -16.55 4.50
CA THR A 561 18.73 -17.99 4.61
C THR A 561 18.57 -18.61 3.23
N PHE A 562 19.51 -19.47 2.85
CA PHE A 562 19.47 -20.24 1.61
C PHE A 562 19.03 -21.67 1.91
N THR A 563 17.87 -22.04 1.40
CA THR A 563 17.23 -23.32 1.66
C THR A 563 17.21 -24.18 0.41
N PHE A 564 17.73 -25.40 0.50
CA PHE A 564 17.84 -26.35 -0.59
C PHE A 564 17.06 -27.64 -0.28
N ASP A 565 16.35 -28.18 -1.26
CA ASP A 565 15.61 -29.43 -1.12
C ASP A 565 16.53 -30.69 -1.18
N THR A 566 15.95 -31.85 -0.92
CA THR A 566 16.55 -33.19 -0.89
C THR A 566 16.60 -33.91 -2.24
N ALA A 567 16.00 -33.35 -3.29
CA ALA A 567 15.88 -34.05 -4.56
C ALA A 567 17.24 -34.20 -5.26
N ASP A 568 17.60 -35.46 -5.54
CA ASP A 568 18.90 -35.89 -6.04
C ASP A 568 19.25 -35.29 -7.42
N ALA A 569 20.46 -34.74 -7.55
CA ALA A 569 21.03 -34.38 -8.85
C ALA A 569 21.24 -35.59 -9.78
N SER A 570 21.09 -36.82 -9.27
CA SER A 570 21.27 -38.07 -10.02
C SER A 570 20.14 -39.06 -9.77
N SER A 571 19.63 -39.68 -10.85
CA SER A 571 18.88 -40.92 -10.74
C SER A 571 19.62 -42.01 -11.51
N THR A 572 19.99 -43.07 -10.81
CA THR A 572 20.60 -44.32 -11.30
C THR A 572 22.05 -44.24 -11.80
N SER A 573 22.92 -45.02 -11.15
CA SER A 573 24.13 -45.77 -11.56
C SER A 573 25.07 -45.29 -12.70
N ALA A 574 24.85 -44.14 -13.34
CA ALA A 574 25.77 -43.43 -14.23
C ALA A 574 26.66 -42.44 -13.44
N HIS A 575 27.01 -42.88 -12.23
CA HIS A 575 27.58 -42.16 -11.08
C HIS A 575 29.00 -41.61 -11.30
N ARG A 576 29.43 -41.34 -12.55
CA ARG A 576 30.83 -41.00 -12.82
C ARG A 576 31.11 -39.83 -13.76
N ILE A 577 30.11 -39.29 -14.44
CA ILE A 577 30.33 -38.22 -15.46
C ILE A 577 29.64 -36.89 -15.08
N ILE A 578 28.80 -36.85 -14.04
CA ILE A 578 28.04 -35.65 -13.64
C ILE A 578 28.76 -34.80 -12.56
N HIS A 579 29.97 -35.22 -12.15
CA HIS A 579 30.84 -34.60 -11.12
C HIS A 579 31.38 -33.19 -11.44
N SER A 580 30.62 -32.29 -12.05
CA SER A 580 31.19 -31.00 -12.53
C SER A 580 30.23 -29.82 -12.56
N LYS A 581 29.05 -29.91 -11.94
CA LYS A 581 28.06 -28.84 -12.06
C LYS A 581 27.56 -28.38 -10.70
N VAL A 582 27.95 -27.16 -10.35
CA VAL A 582 27.50 -26.42 -9.18
C VAL A 582 25.98 -26.25 -9.27
N THR A 583 25.26 -26.64 -8.21
CA THR A 583 23.79 -26.57 -8.15
C THR A 583 23.32 -25.14 -7.89
N ALA A 584 24.06 -24.37 -7.08
CA ALA A 584 23.81 -22.96 -6.84
C ALA A 584 25.11 -22.23 -6.48
N VAL A 585 25.15 -20.94 -6.79
CA VAL A 585 26.24 -20.04 -6.41
C VAL A 585 25.67 -18.98 -5.48
N ILE A 586 26.21 -18.89 -4.27
CA ILE A 586 25.96 -17.77 -3.36
C ILE A 586 27.12 -16.80 -3.48
N THR A 587 26.84 -15.55 -3.81
CA THR A 587 27.88 -14.60 -4.24
C THR A 587 28.53 -13.80 -3.10
N ASP A 588 27.85 -13.69 -1.96
CA ASP A 588 28.18 -12.76 -0.89
C ASP A 588 28.00 -13.33 0.53
N PHE A 589 28.01 -14.67 0.66
CA PHE A 589 27.78 -15.37 1.92
C PHE A 589 28.67 -14.85 3.08
N GLU A 590 28.04 -14.37 4.15
CA GLU A 590 28.69 -13.87 5.36
C GLU A 590 28.68 -14.89 6.50
N THR A 591 29.87 -15.35 6.89
CA THR A 591 30.06 -16.36 7.96
C THR A 591 29.51 -15.91 9.31
N GLY A 592 28.72 -16.77 9.99
CA GLY A 592 28.11 -16.47 11.29
C GLY A 592 26.91 -15.50 11.21
N VAL A 593 26.60 -15.02 10.01
CA VAL A 593 25.47 -14.12 9.74
C VAL A 593 24.43 -14.89 8.94
N ASP A 594 24.82 -15.38 7.77
CA ASP A 594 23.98 -16.13 6.85
C ASP A 594 23.86 -17.60 7.22
N GLN A 595 22.80 -18.24 6.71
CA GLN A 595 22.47 -19.61 6.98
C GLN A 595 22.21 -20.40 5.71
N ILE A 596 22.71 -21.62 5.67
CA ILE A 596 22.34 -22.63 4.69
C ILE A 596 21.48 -23.68 5.40
N LYS A 597 20.34 -24.00 4.79
CA LYS A 597 19.41 -25.05 5.24
C LYS A 597 19.28 -26.08 4.14
N VAL A 598 19.38 -27.35 4.50
CA VAL A 598 19.17 -28.46 3.59
C VAL A 598 18.02 -29.29 4.13
N ALA A 599 16.94 -29.42 3.35
CA ALA A 599 15.79 -30.21 3.74
C ALA A 599 16.20 -31.66 4.02
N GLY A 600 15.45 -32.36 4.88
CA GLY A 600 15.69 -33.77 5.20
C GLY A 600 16.99 -34.07 5.97
N ALA A 601 17.85 -33.09 6.20
CA ALA A 601 19.10 -33.22 6.91
C ALA A 601 19.04 -32.55 8.29
N GLY A 602 19.70 -33.17 9.27
CA GLY A 602 19.93 -32.53 10.58
C GLY A 602 20.83 -31.30 10.45
N ALA A 603 20.80 -30.38 11.42
CA ALA A 603 21.83 -29.33 11.51
C ALA A 603 23.25 -29.95 11.50
N ALA A 604 24.22 -29.21 10.98
CA ALA A 604 25.60 -29.68 11.01
C ALA A 604 26.13 -29.75 12.45
N SER A 605 26.97 -30.75 12.69
CA SER A 605 27.50 -31.13 13.99
C SER A 605 28.85 -31.82 13.80
N ALA A 606 29.62 -31.95 14.87
CA ALA A 606 30.91 -32.62 14.84
C ALA A 606 30.87 -34.08 14.32
N THR A 607 29.69 -34.73 14.27
CA THR A 607 29.54 -36.11 13.81
C THR A 607 29.12 -36.23 12.34
N ASN A 608 28.48 -35.21 11.77
CA ASN A 608 27.93 -35.27 10.41
C ASN A 608 28.53 -34.21 9.45
N PHE A 609 29.51 -33.43 9.91
CA PHE A 609 30.18 -32.38 9.15
C PHE A 609 31.70 -32.61 9.10
N VAL A 610 32.26 -32.54 7.90
CA VAL A 610 33.70 -32.63 7.64
C VAL A 610 34.15 -31.41 6.83
N LYS A 611 35.29 -30.83 7.19
CA LYS A 611 35.92 -29.72 6.48
C LYS A 611 37.31 -30.14 6.01
N ALA A 612 37.67 -29.80 4.77
CA ALA A 612 39.00 -30.01 4.23
C ALA A 612 40.07 -29.26 5.03
N ALA A 613 41.26 -29.84 5.16
CA ALA A 613 42.38 -29.21 5.87
C ALA A 613 43.09 -28.14 5.02
N THR A 614 43.10 -28.30 3.71
CA THR A 614 43.74 -27.40 2.73
C THR A 614 42.87 -27.30 1.48
N ALA A 615 43.08 -26.25 0.69
CA ALA A 615 42.43 -26.12 -0.61
C ALA A 615 42.91 -27.18 -1.61
N ASP A 616 42.00 -27.64 -2.46
CA ASP A 616 42.25 -28.56 -3.56
C ASP A 616 42.64 -27.81 -4.85
N SER A 617 43.36 -28.47 -5.76
CA SER A 617 43.86 -27.82 -6.98
C SER A 617 42.76 -27.52 -8.00
N ASN A 618 41.67 -28.29 -7.97
CA ASN A 618 40.55 -28.19 -8.88
C ASN A 618 39.30 -28.87 -8.28
N LEU A 619 38.13 -28.61 -8.88
CA LEU A 619 36.86 -29.15 -8.41
C LEU A 619 36.80 -30.69 -8.44
N VAL A 620 37.52 -31.33 -9.37
CA VAL A 620 37.53 -32.80 -9.45
C VAL A 620 38.21 -33.42 -8.23
N GLU A 621 39.34 -32.86 -7.79
CA GLU A 621 40.04 -33.28 -6.57
C GLU A 621 39.16 -33.09 -5.32
N LEU A 622 38.52 -31.92 -5.20
CA LEU A 622 37.59 -31.64 -4.11
C LEU A 622 36.45 -32.66 -4.04
N LEU A 623 35.83 -32.97 -5.19
CA LEU A 623 34.72 -33.92 -5.24
C LEU A 623 35.16 -35.35 -4.94
N MET A 624 36.37 -35.75 -5.33
CA MET A 624 36.92 -37.06 -4.90
C MET A 624 37.12 -37.12 -3.38
N ALA A 625 37.55 -36.02 -2.75
CA ALA A 625 37.69 -35.96 -1.30
C ALA A 625 36.33 -35.96 -0.59
N ALA A 626 35.33 -35.26 -1.15
CA ALA A 626 33.95 -35.25 -0.65
C ALA A 626 33.33 -36.66 -0.69
N GLU A 627 33.48 -37.38 -1.80
CA GLU A 627 33.02 -38.77 -1.98
C GLU A 627 33.59 -39.72 -0.92
N ALA A 628 34.87 -39.53 -0.55
CA ALA A 628 35.50 -40.35 0.48
C ALA A 628 35.01 -40.03 1.90
N ALA A 629 34.56 -38.79 2.15
CA ALA A 629 34.11 -38.32 3.45
C ALA A 629 32.63 -38.62 3.71
N LEU A 630 31.77 -38.41 2.70
CA LEU A 630 30.33 -38.60 2.76
C LEU A 630 30.01 -40.10 2.75
N ASN A 631 29.34 -40.59 3.79
CA ASN A 631 29.21 -42.04 4.04
C ASN A 631 27.86 -42.44 4.69
N GLY A 632 26.86 -41.58 4.57
CA GLY A 632 25.54 -41.77 5.18
C GLY A 632 25.46 -41.46 6.68
N THR A 633 26.60 -41.27 7.37
CA THR A 633 26.65 -40.63 8.71
C THR A 633 27.15 -39.19 8.60
N VAL A 634 28.18 -38.96 7.77
CA VAL A 634 28.60 -37.62 7.35
C VAL A 634 27.75 -37.19 6.17
N HIS A 635 27.06 -36.06 6.33
CA HIS A 635 26.14 -35.50 5.34
C HIS A 635 26.69 -34.23 4.68
N TYR A 636 27.65 -33.57 5.32
CA TYR A 636 28.20 -32.30 4.87
C TYR A 636 29.72 -32.38 4.72
N TYR A 637 30.21 -32.01 3.55
CA TYR A 637 31.63 -31.82 3.28
C TYR A 637 31.88 -30.41 2.76
N VAL A 638 32.84 -29.71 3.35
CA VAL A 638 33.31 -28.40 2.87
C VAL A 638 34.73 -28.51 2.33
N GLY A 639 34.92 -28.13 1.07
CA GLY A 639 36.24 -27.97 0.45
C GLY A 639 36.44 -26.55 -0.12
N GLN A 640 37.61 -26.28 -0.69
CA GLN A 640 37.91 -25.02 -1.37
C GLN A 640 38.71 -25.25 -2.64
N VAL A 641 38.39 -24.50 -3.69
CA VAL A 641 39.17 -24.44 -4.94
C VAL A 641 39.40 -22.97 -5.28
N GLY A 642 40.66 -22.57 -5.45
CA GLY A 642 40.99 -21.16 -5.65
C GLY A 642 40.53 -20.31 -4.47
N SER A 643 39.70 -19.29 -4.73
CA SER A 643 39.13 -18.39 -3.72
C SER A 643 37.80 -18.87 -3.13
N ASP A 644 37.20 -19.93 -3.68
CA ASP A 644 35.80 -20.26 -3.45
C ASP A 644 35.67 -21.54 -2.63
N ALA A 645 34.76 -21.52 -1.65
CA ALA A 645 34.40 -22.68 -0.86
C ALA A 645 33.24 -23.42 -1.54
N PHE A 646 33.21 -24.74 -1.35
CA PHE A 646 32.16 -25.60 -1.87
C PHE A 646 31.58 -26.43 -0.73
N LEU A 647 30.27 -26.35 -0.53
CA LEU A 647 29.51 -27.23 0.34
C LEU A 647 28.91 -28.35 -0.51
N VAL A 648 29.36 -29.57 -0.27
CA VAL A 648 28.87 -30.80 -0.88
C VAL A 648 28.01 -31.53 0.14
N THR A 649 26.80 -31.91 -0.23
CA THR A 649 25.89 -32.63 0.67
C THR A 649 25.46 -33.96 0.09
N ASP A 650 25.35 -34.99 0.92
CA ASP A 650 24.73 -36.28 0.60
C ASP A 650 23.73 -36.65 1.70
N ILE A 651 22.44 -36.46 1.40
CA ILE A 651 21.34 -36.63 2.36
C ILE A 651 20.65 -37.98 2.20
N ASN A 652 20.63 -38.52 0.99
CA ASN A 652 19.91 -39.76 0.67
C ASN A 652 20.83 -41.00 0.62
N GLY A 653 22.14 -40.83 0.75
CA GLY A 653 23.15 -41.89 0.70
C GLY A 653 23.36 -42.45 -0.71
N THR A 654 22.88 -41.76 -1.74
CA THR A 654 22.98 -42.17 -3.15
C THR A 654 23.73 -41.16 -4.00
N GLY A 655 24.79 -40.54 -3.44
CA GLY A 655 25.66 -39.58 -4.12
C GLY A 655 25.39 -38.15 -3.68
N PHE A 656 26.02 -37.18 -4.34
CA PHE A 656 25.86 -35.77 -3.96
C PHE A 656 24.44 -35.27 -4.26
N THR A 657 23.73 -34.90 -3.19
CA THR A 657 22.43 -34.22 -3.23
C THR A 657 22.57 -32.76 -3.70
N ASN A 658 23.55 -32.02 -3.18
CA ASN A 658 23.80 -30.62 -3.55
C ASN A 658 25.31 -30.33 -3.68
N LEU A 659 25.66 -29.40 -4.58
CA LEU A 659 27.00 -28.83 -4.72
C LEU A 659 26.89 -27.30 -4.76
N ILE A 660 27.00 -26.67 -3.60
CA ILE A 660 26.80 -25.22 -3.44
C ILE A 660 28.16 -24.53 -3.43
N GLN A 661 28.35 -23.55 -4.31
CA GLN A 661 29.55 -22.72 -4.35
C GLN A 661 29.31 -21.43 -3.56
N LEU A 662 30.29 -21.04 -2.75
CA LEU A 662 30.34 -19.78 -2.03
C LEU A 662 31.48 -18.94 -2.60
N ASN A 663 31.13 -17.93 -3.40
CA ASN A 663 32.14 -17.14 -4.11
C ASN A 663 32.96 -16.29 -3.15
N ASN A 664 34.28 -16.29 -3.35
CA ASN A 664 35.25 -15.54 -2.55
C ASN A 664 35.21 -15.83 -1.05
N VAL A 665 34.64 -16.98 -0.65
CA VAL A 665 34.63 -17.47 0.71
C VAL A 665 35.69 -18.55 0.84
N GLY A 666 36.70 -18.36 1.70
CA GLY A 666 37.70 -19.39 1.97
C GLY A 666 37.19 -20.49 2.92
N LEU A 667 37.97 -21.55 3.16
CA LEU A 667 37.61 -22.66 4.10
C LEU A 667 37.24 -22.20 5.52
N ALA A 668 37.81 -21.09 5.99
CA ALA A 668 37.49 -20.52 7.29
C ALA A 668 36.15 -19.77 7.31
N GLY A 669 35.60 -19.44 6.14
CA GLY A 669 34.41 -18.62 5.96
C GLY A 669 33.09 -19.40 5.89
N ILE A 670 33.08 -20.68 6.24
CA ILE A 670 31.85 -21.44 6.51
C ILE A 670 32.08 -22.39 7.67
N ASN A 671 31.21 -22.34 8.67
CA ASN A 671 31.26 -23.17 9.86
C ASN A 671 30.04 -24.08 9.96
N MET A 672 30.11 -25.06 10.86
CA MET A 672 28.98 -25.97 11.08
C MET A 672 27.75 -25.23 11.63
N GLU A 673 27.95 -24.15 12.38
CA GLU A 673 26.87 -23.31 12.90
C GLU A 673 26.10 -22.57 11.80
N ASP A 674 26.70 -22.38 10.63
CA ASP A 674 26.07 -21.73 9.48
C ASP A 674 25.14 -22.70 8.73
N ILE A 675 25.24 -24.01 8.99
CA ILE A 675 24.41 -25.05 8.37
C ILE A 675 23.36 -25.52 9.40
N THR A 676 22.13 -25.05 9.24
CA THR A 676 21.08 -25.19 10.25
C THR A 676 19.96 -26.14 9.81
N LEU A 677 19.11 -26.55 10.77
CA LEU A 677 17.99 -27.44 10.51
C LEU A 677 16.87 -26.73 9.74
N PHE A 678 16.24 -27.45 8.81
CA PHE A 678 14.92 -27.11 8.29
C PHE A 678 13.87 -27.32 9.41
N ALA A 679 13.22 -26.26 9.88
CA ALA A 679 12.25 -26.32 10.98
C ALA A 679 10.90 -26.93 10.55
#